data_AF-A0A1V4EIT2-F1
#
_entry.id   AF-A0A1V4EIT2-F1
#
_cell.length_a   1.000
_cell.length_b   1.000
_cell.length_c   1.000
_cell.angle_alpha   90.00
_cell.angle_beta   90.00
_cell.angle_gamma   90.00
#
_symmetry.space_group_name_H-M   'P 1'
#
loop_
_entity.id
_entity.type
_entity.pdbx_description
1 polymer ?
#
loop_
_entity_poly.entity_id
_entity_poly.type
_entity_poly.pdbx_seq_one_letter_code
_entity_poly.pdbx_strand_id
1 'polypeptide(L)'
;MRHDVISPDQQVSRPVAVVGVACRLPGAPGPGALWRLLEEGRAAVREVPEGRARSALLDDLAREHPGVRYGGYLDDIAGFDAEFFGISPREAAAMDPQQRLVLELAWEALEDAGVVPATLRDTPAGVFVGSIADEYAVLSRGSQIGRHTLTGTTRAIIANRVSYTLGLRGPSVAVDTAQSSSLVAVHLAAESVRRGESRLALAGGVNLIVDPAGTAAVARFGGLSPDGRCHTFDRRANGYVRGEGAGLVLLKALDDAVEDGDRIYAVLLGGAVNNDGGTDGLTTPSARAQAEVLRRAWAAAGVAPSELQYVELHGTGTRVGDPVEARGLGLARLGDGPVLQVGSVKTNIGHLEGAAGIAGLIKTVLSVDRRRLPASLNFAEPNPEIDFDGWGLSVRSTGGAWPREGERLVAGVSSFGMGGTNCHIVVAEPPRQESGTPSTQQAVSPDRDSLVPGAHPLLVLSARTGAALREQAARLRDLLTGHDLLDGRDNSAAPDISTAHGVSAGREDSGDAAASTANDASGGSESSGGHGSFGGRRAADLARSLATTRTAFDHRAAITGDVTAGLAALAEGRPAAGLVTGRARTAPVAVLSPGRAASGPAWDGGPTATTPPGGPRSTRPRRRSASGCPGRSGTSSGPSRAARRPGSSTARPSPSPRSSRSRSRPSACLRRSGSSRPSSPVTPSERWPRRTSRACSTCRPPPS
;
A
#
# COMPACT_ATOMS: atom_id res chain seq x y z
N MET A 1 17.64 6.66 -48.91
CA MET A 1 18.49 6.69 -47.70
C MET A 1 18.00 5.60 -46.76
N ARG A 2 18.88 4.91 -46.04
CA ARG A 2 18.48 4.15 -44.85
C ARG A 2 18.39 5.17 -43.72
N HIS A 3 17.34 5.15 -42.93
CA HIS A 3 17.37 5.79 -41.61
C HIS A 3 17.96 4.76 -40.66
N ASP A 4 19.12 5.07 -40.09
CA ASP A 4 19.71 4.23 -39.08
C ASP A 4 18.78 4.20 -37.86
N VAL A 5 18.36 2.99 -37.49
CA VAL A 5 17.61 2.79 -36.26
C VAL A 5 18.58 3.05 -35.11
N ILE A 6 18.34 4.13 -34.37
CA ILE A 6 19.00 4.36 -33.10
C ILE A 6 18.59 3.18 -32.20
N SER A 7 19.49 2.22 -32.01
CA SER A 7 19.35 1.22 -30.96
C SER A 7 19.27 1.97 -29.63
N PRO A 8 18.16 1.88 -28.88
CA PRO A 8 18.19 2.32 -27.50
C PRO A 8 19.11 1.36 -26.74
N ASP A 9 20.17 1.87 -26.13
CA ASP A 9 20.72 1.20 -24.95
C ASP A 9 19.54 1.04 -23.97
N GLN A 10 19.12 -0.20 -23.74
CA GLN A 10 18.07 -0.50 -22.76
C GLN A 10 18.69 -0.39 -21.37
N GLN A 11 18.88 0.87 -20.94
CA GLN A 11 19.33 1.19 -19.59
C GLN A 11 18.35 0.59 -18.58
N VAL A 12 18.79 -0.47 -17.92
CA VAL A 12 18.07 -1.11 -16.82
C VAL A 12 17.77 -0.03 -15.77
N SER A 13 16.52 0.03 -15.31
CA SER A 13 16.07 1.10 -14.42
C SER A 13 16.85 1.07 -13.10
N ARG A 14 17.24 2.23 -12.55
CA ARG A 14 17.87 2.27 -11.21
C ARG A 14 16.92 1.59 -10.20
N PRO A 15 17.38 0.59 -9.43
CA PRO A 15 16.50 -0.12 -8.51
C PRO A 15 16.00 0.78 -7.38
N VAL A 16 14.75 0.56 -6.95
CA VAL A 16 14.10 1.33 -5.88
C VAL A 16 13.77 0.38 -4.72
N ALA A 17 14.29 0.65 -3.53
CA ALA A 17 14.02 -0.11 -2.33
C ALA A 17 12.65 0.23 -1.73
N VAL A 18 11.92 -0.80 -1.28
CA VAL A 18 10.77 -0.66 -0.38
C VAL A 18 11.29 -0.74 1.06
N VAL A 19 11.32 0.40 1.74
CA VAL A 19 11.94 0.55 3.07
C VAL A 19 10.94 0.65 4.22
N GLY A 20 9.67 0.88 3.91
CA GLY A 20 8.56 0.89 4.88
C GLY A 20 7.25 0.50 4.25
N VAL A 21 6.33 -0.06 5.04
CA VAL A 21 5.04 -0.60 4.61
C VAL A 21 3.98 -0.31 5.68
N ALA A 22 2.82 0.24 5.30
CA ALA A 22 1.66 0.35 6.18
C ALA A 22 0.36 0.07 5.42
N CYS A 23 -0.63 -0.53 6.10
CA CYS A 23 -1.95 -0.75 5.52
C CYS A 23 -3.09 -0.84 6.56
N ARG A 24 -4.31 -0.62 6.08
CA ARG A 24 -5.55 -1.08 6.72
C ARG A 24 -6.37 -1.79 5.66
N LEU A 25 -6.63 -3.07 5.88
CA LEU A 25 -7.30 -3.96 4.93
C LEU A 25 -8.36 -4.79 5.68
N PRO A 26 -9.34 -5.39 4.99
CA PRO A 26 -10.39 -6.18 5.63
C PRO A 26 -9.80 -7.30 6.48
N GLY A 27 -10.13 -7.35 7.77
CA GLY A 27 -9.58 -8.29 8.74
C GLY A 27 -8.09 -8.14 9.08
N ALA A 28 -7.43 -7.08 8.59
CA ALA A 28 -5.98 -6.88 8.69
C ALA A 28 -5.63 -5.40 8.96
N PRO A 29 -5.55 -4.98 10.24
CA PRO A 29 -5.20 -3.60 10.61
C PRO A 29 -3.70 -3.23 10.48
N GLY A 30 -2.90 -4.01 9.74
CA GLY A 30 -1.48 -3.73 9.51
C GLY A 30 -0.75 -4.86 8.77
N PRO A 31 0.51 -4.66 8.33
CA PRO A 31 1.23 -5.63 7.49
C PRO A 31 1.38 -7.02 8.11
N GLY A 32 1.76 -7.11 9.39
CA GLY A 32 1.85 -8.39 10.11
C GLY A 32 0.51 -9.09 10.32
N ALA A 33 -0.61 -8.35 10.38
CA ALA A 33 -1.95 -8.93 10.44
C ALA A 33 -2.43 -9.42 9.06
N LEU A 34 -2.10 -8.69 7.99
CA LEU A 34 -2.30 -9.16 6.62
C LEU A 34 -1.51 -10.46 6.36
N TRP A 35 -0.25 -10.53 6.81
CA TRP A 35 0.55 -11.74 6.63
C TRP A 35 -0.11 -12.96 7.30
N ARG A 36 -0.54 -12.84 8.56
CA ARG A 36 -1.27 -13.92 9.25
C ARG A 36 -2.54 -14.35 8.51
N LEU A 37 -3.36 -13.39 8.08
CA LEU A 37 -4.58 -13.66 7.28
C LEU A 37 -4.27 -14.45 5.99
N LEU A 38 -3.18 -14.10 5.31
CA LEU A 38 -2.74 -14.77 4.08
C LEU A 38 -2.11 -16.15 4.33
N GLU A 39 -1.32 -16.30 5.39
CA GLU A 39 -0.68 -17.57 5.78
C GLU A 39 -1.70 -18.60 6.31
N GLU A 40 -2.70 -18.14 7.08
CA GLU A 40 -3.87 -18.92 7.52
C GLU A 40 -4.86 -19.23 6.38
N GLY A 41 -4.64 -18.71 5.16
CA GLY A 41 -5.50 -18.95 4.00
C GLY A 41 -6.92 -18.39 4.15
N ARG A 42 -7.10 -17.32 4.92
CA ARG A 42 -8.42 -16.78 5.29
C ARG A 42 -8.95 -15.80 4.25
N ALA A 43 -10.28 -15.75 4.17
CA ALA A 43 -11.02 -14.69 3.53
C ALA A 43 -11.62 -13.75 4.59
N ALA A 44 -11.60 -12.44 4.32
CA ALA A 44 -12.20 -11.39 5.15
C ALA A 44 -13.34 -10.64 4.44
N VAL A 45 -13.83 -11.21 3.33
CA VAL A 45 -15.11 -10.82 2.72
C VAL A 45 -16.25 -11.30 3.62
N ARG A 46 -17.14 -10.38 3.98
CA ARG A 46 -18.29 -10.57 4.88
C ARG A 46 -19.53 -9.88 4.33
N GLU A 47 -20.67 -10.01 5.01
CA GLU A 47 -21.82 -9.14 4.72
C GLU A 47 -21.55 -7.67 5.10
N VAL A 48 -22.37 -6.75 4.59
CA VAL A 48 -22.33 -5.32 4.96
C VAL A 48 -22.40 -5.18 6.50
N PRO A 49 -21.39 -4.55 7.16
CA PRO A 49 -21.38 -4.40 8.60
C PRO A 49 -22.57 -3.60 9.14
N GLU A 50 -23.03 -3.96 10.33
CA GLU A 50 -23.99 -3.16 11.09
C GLU A 50 -23.41 -1.75 11.33
N GLY A 51 -24.27 -0.72 11.28
CA GLY A 51 -23.85 0.68 11.31
C GLY A 51 -23.39 1.28 9.98
N ARG A 52 -23.03 0.48 8.96
CA ARG A 52 -22.99 0.97 7.57
C ARG A 52 -24.42 1.14 7.03
N ALA A 53 -24.59 2.00 6.03
CA ALA A 53 -25.90 2.41 5.54
C ALA A 53 -26.64 1.29 4.78
N ARG A 54 -27.29 0.39 5.53
CA ARG A 54 -28.23 -0.62 5.01
C ARG A 54 -29.46 0.10 4.43
N SER A 55 -29.41 0.34 3.12
CA SER A 55 -30.45 1.09 2.40
C SER A 55 -31.45 0.15 1.75
N ALA A 56 -32.71 0.58 1.70
CA ALA A 56 -33.75 -0.12 0.93
C ALA A 56 -33.34 -0.33 -0.54
N LEU A 57 -32.56 0.60 -1.12
CA LEU A 57 -31.96 0.45 -2.45
C LEU A 57 -31.12 -0.84 -2.57
N LEU A 58 -30.26 -1.14 -1.59
CA LEU A 58 -29.42 -2.35 -1.65
C LEU A 58 -30.19 -3.62 -1.27
N ASP A 59 -31.08 -3.58 -0.28
CA ASP A 59 -31.90 -4.76 0.06
C ASP A 59 -32.89 -5.12 -1.07
N ASP A 60 -33.40 -4.13 -1.82
CA ASP A 60 -34.20 -4.34 -3.03
C ASP A 60 -33.36 -4.86 -4.20
N LEU A 61 -32.22 -4.23 -4.46
CA LEU A 61 -31.31 -4.59 -5.55
C LEU A 61 -30.70 -5.99 -5.35
N ALA A 62 -30.50 -6.41 -4.11
CA ALA A 62 -30.03 -7.76 -3.76
C ALA A 62 -31.00 -8.89 -4.13
N ARG A 63 -32.24 -8.58 -4.55
CA ARG A 63 -33.16 -9.55 -5.17
C ARG A 63 -32.80 -9.87 -6.62
N GLU A 64 -32.12 -8.95 -7.30
CA GLU A 64 -31.62 -9.11 -8.68
C GLU A 64 -30.11 -9.37 -8.74
N HIS A 65 -29.34 -8.81 -7.79
CA HIS A 65 -27.88 -8.83 -7.71
C HIS A 65 -27.43 -9.24 -6.29
N PRO A 66 -27.56 -10.51 -5.88
CA PRO A 66 -27.31 -10.93 -4.49
C PRO A 66 -25.90 -10.61 -3.97
N GLY A 67 -24.92 -10.48 -4.87
CA GLY A 67 -23.55 -10.07 -4.57
C GLY A 67 -23.41 -8.72 -3.84
N VAL A 68 -24.38 -7.81 -3.94
CA VAL A 68 -24.32 -6.50 -3.24
C VAL A 68 -24.42 -6.62 -1.71
N ARG A 69 -24.78 -7.80 -1.19
CA ARG A 69 -24.75 -8.09 0.25
C ARG A 69 -23.33 -8.23 0.80
N TYR A 70 -22.34 -8.51 -0.04
CA TYR A 70 -21.00 -8.91 0.38
C TYR A 70 -19.93 -7.86 0.04
N GLY A 71 -18.88 -7.81 0.86
CA GLY A 71 -17.72 -6.95 0.65
C GLY A 71 -16.57 -7.22 1.60
N GLY A 72 -15.36 -6.88 1.19
CA GLY A 72 -14.23 -6.73 2.10
C GLY A 72 -14.29 -5.38 2.79
N TYR A 73 -14.85 -5.31 4.00
CA TYR A 73 -15.04 -4.07 4.75
C TYR A 73 -13.99 -3.85 5.84
N LEU A 74 -13.58 -2.60 6.08
CA LEU A 74 -12.90 -2.18 7.31
C LEU A 74 -13.89 -2.10 8.47
N ASP A 75 -13.42 -2.40 9.68
CA ASP A 75 -14.24 -2.33 10.90
C ASP A 75 -14.61 -0.89 11.29
N ASP A 76 -13.72 0.06 11.03
CA ASP A 76 -13.96 1.50 11.21
C ASP A 76 -13.40 2.31 10.03
N ILE A 77 -14.10 3.39 9.69
CA ILE A 77 -13.72 4.44 8.72
C ILE A 77 -14.06 5.86 9.23
N ALA A 78 -14.59 5.97 10.44
CA ALA A 78 -15.01 7.21 11.09
C ALA A 78 -13.98 7.70 12.12
N GLY A 79 -13.32 6.77 12.84
CA GLY A 79 -12.22 7.08 13.76
C GLY A 79 -11.06 7.80 13.06
N PHE A 80 -10.44 8.75 13.79
CA PHE A 80 -9.27 9.53 13.35
C PHE A 80 -8.74 10.38 14.52
N ASP A 81 -7.44 10.32 14.84
CA ASP A 81 -6.85 11.23 15.85
C ASP A 81 -6.58 12.62 15.23
N ALA A 82 -7.61 13.46 15.25
CA ALA A 82 -7.55 14.81 14.71
C ALA A 82 -6.54 15.70 15.46
N GLU A 83 -6.41 15.56 16.79
CA GLU A 83 -5.48 16.37 17.59
C GLU A 83 -4.02 16.03 17.23
N PHE A 84 -3.73 14.76 16.99
CA PHE A 84 -2.38 14.31 16.61
C PHE A 84 -1.84 14.97 15.34
N PHE A 85 -2.72 15.24 14.37
CA PHE A 85 -2.38 15.95 13.14
C PHE A 85 -2.62 17.47 13.19
N GLY A 86 -3.02 18.02 14.36
CA GLY A 86 -3.30 19.45 14.53
C GLY A 86 -4.59 19.92 13.85
N ILE A 87 -5.52 19.00 13.57
CA ILE A 87 -6.75 19.21 12.82
C ILE A 87 -7.91 19.43 13.80
N SER A 88 -8.69 20.49 13.61
CA SER A 88 -9.85 20.76 14.48
C SER A 88 -10.95 19.70 14.28
N PRO A 89 -11.74 19.33 15.30
CA PRO A 89 -12.85 18.37 15.14
C PRO A 89 -13.86 18.75 14.05
N ARG A 90 -14.12 20.06 13.86
CA ARG A 90 -14.97 20.60 12.77
C ARG A 90 -14.36 20.42 11.37
N GLU A 91 -13.05 20.25 11.27
CA GLU A 91 -12.38 19.91 10.01
C GLU A 91 -12.38 18.40 9.76
N ALA A 92 -12.01 17.60 10.78
CA ALA A 92 -12.05 16.14 10.69
C ALA A 92 -13.45 15.62 10.31
N ALA A 93 -14.51 16.21 10.88
CA ALA A 93 -15.91 15.89 10.54
C ALA A 93 -16.35 16.31 9.13
N ALA A 94 -15.54 17.09 8.41
CA ALA A 94 -15.77 17.47 7.00
C ALA A 94 -14.77 16.81 6.03
N MET A 95 -13.73 16.14 6.55
CA MET A 95 -12.75 15.41 5.74
C MET A 95 -13.29 14.05 5.32
N ASP A 96 -13.12 13.72 4.06
CA ASP A 96 -13.28 12.36 3.55
C ASP A 96 -12.43 11.39 4.39
N PRO A 97 -13.02 10.30 4.92
CA PRO A 97 -12.29 9.17 5.50
C PRO A 97 -11.02 8.75 4.75
N GLN A 98 -11.02 8.85 3.41
CA GLN A 98 -9.84 8.56 2.59
C GLN A 98 -8.64 9.49 2.91
N GLN A 99 -8.87 10.78 3.18
CA GLN A 99 -7.82 11.72 3.60
C GLN A 99 -7.28 11.38 5.00
N ARG A 100 -8.16 10.94 5.90
CA ARG A 100 -7.83 10.58 7.28
C ARG A 100 -6.95 9.34 7.32
N LEU A 101 -7.42 8.27 6.70
CA LEU A 101 -6.74 6.97 6.64
C LEU A 101 -5.37 7.06 5.94
N VAL A 102 -5.26 7.81 4.84
CA VAL A 102 -3.97 8.02 4.15
C VAL A 102 -2.99 8.84 5.00
N LEU A 103 -3.46 9.76 5.84
CA LEU A 103 -2.61 10.56 6.71
C LEU A 103 -2.07 9.74 7.90
N GLU A 104 -2.87 8.83 8.46
CA GLU A 104 -2.42 7.85 9.46
C GLU A 104 -1.42 6.86 8.87
N LEU A 105 -1.74 6.25 7.72
CA LEU A 105 -0.83 5.33 7.03
C LEU A 105 0.47 5.99 6.56
N ALA A 106 0.45 7.27 6.22
CA ALA A 106 1.66 8.02 5.87
C ALA A 106 2.59 8.19 7.07
N TRP A 107 2.03 8.36 8.26
CA TRP A 107 2.81 8.38 9.51
C TRP A 107 3.36 6.98 9.84
N GLU A 108 2.52 5.94 9.72
CA GLU A 108 2.91 4.56 10.04
C GLU A 108 3.94 3.97 9.08
N ALA A 109 3.89 4.28 7.79
CA ALA A 109 4.90 3.83 6.82
C ALA A 109 6.27 4.50 7.04
N LEU A 110 6.29 5.70 7.63
CA LEU A 110 7.53 6.36 8.09
C LEU A 110 8.03 5.74 9.38
N GLU A 111 7.15 5.43 10.33
CA GLU A 111 7.50 4.76 11.58
C GLU A 111 8.01 3.33 11.41
N ASP A 112 7.49 2.58 10.43
CA ASP A 112 7.98 1.24 10.06
C ASP A 112 9.38 1.29 9.43
N ALA A 113 9.63 2.28 8.56
CA ALA A 113 10.96 2.55 8.02
C ALA A 113 11.94 3.17 9.04
N GLY A 114 11.49 3.50 10.26
CA GLY A 114 12.29 4.20 11.26
C GLY A 114 12.63 5.67 10.92
N VAL A 115 11.94 6.27 9.95
CA VAL A 115 12.17 7.63 9.49
C VAL A 115 11.38 8.62 10.35
N VAL A 116 12.08 9.35 11.22
CA VAL A 116 11.47 10.38 12.10
C VAL A 116 10.85 11.50 11.24
N PRO A 117 9.52 11.68 11.17
CA PRO A 117 8.89 12.55 10.16
C PRO A 117 9.27 14.05 10.28
N ALA A 118 9.79 14.48 11.43
CA ALA A 118 10.31 15.83 11.63
C ALA A 118 11.57 16.14 10.80
N THR A 119 12.36 15.14 10.38
CA THR A 119 13.55 15.35 9.54
C THR A 119 13.21 15.55 8.06
N LEU A 120 11.99 15.19 7.64
CA LEU A 120 11.53 15.33 6.26
C LEU A 120 11.00 16.73 5.90
N ARG A 121 10.90 17.63 6.89
CA ARG A 121 10.45 19.01 6.67
C ARG A 121 11.39 19.74 5.71
N ASP A 122 10.78 20.39 4.72
CA ASP A 122 11.43 21.11 3.63
C ASP A 122 12.32 20.27 2.69
N THR A 123 12.33 18.93 2.85
CA THR A 123 12.99 17.99 1.92
C THR A 123 12.14 17.76 0.65
N PRO A 124 12.75 17.34 -0.47
CA PRO A 124 12.03 16.99 -1.70
C PRO A 124 11.34 15.61 -1.61
N ALA A 125 10.74 15.26 -0.47
CA ALA A 125 10.01 14.00 -0.34
C ALA A 125 8.67 14.04 -1.09
N GLY A 126 8.37 13.00 -1.87
CA GLY A 126 7.18 12.89 -2.72
C GLY A 126 6.01 12.13 -2.09
N VAL A 127 4.80 12.36 -2.57
CA VAL A 127 3.56 11.68 -2.16
C VAL A 127 2.69 11.36 -3.38
N PHE A 128 2.41 10.08 -3.61
CA PHE A 128 1.67 9.58 -4.78
C PHE A 128 0.56 8.62 -4.34
N VAL A 129 -0.71 9.00 -4.48
CA VAL A 129 -1.84 8.24 -3.93
C VAL A 129 -2.92 7.96 -4.98
N GLY A 130 -3.16 6.69 -5.27
CA GLY A 130 -4.28 6.26 -6.09
C GLY A 130 -5.61 6.31 -5.34
N SER A 131 -6.63 6.95 -5.92
CA SER A 131 -8.03 6.90 -5.45
C SER A 131 -8.96 7.21 -6.61
N ILE A 132 -10.09 6.50 -6.67
CA ILE A 132 -11.04 6.54 -7.80
C ILE A 132 -12.41 7.11 -7.44
N ALA A 133 -12.75 7.10 -6.15
CA ALA A 133 -14.12 7.26 -5.66
C ALA A 133 -14.24 8.50 -4.79
N ASP A 134 -15.23 9.35 -5.09
CA ASP A 134 -15.59 10.51 -4.28
C ASP A 134 -16.93 10.26 -3.54
N GLU A 135 -17.20 9.02 -3.10
CA GLU A 135 -18.48 8.63 -2.49
C GLU A 135 -18.85 9.51 -1.27
N TYR A 136 -17.88 9.87 -0.43
CA TYR A 136 -18.11 10.82 0.68
C TYR A 136 -18.45 12.24 0.20
N ALA A 137 -17.93 12.67 -0.95
CA ALA A 137 -18.27 13.95 -1.58
C ALA A 137 -19.67 13.93 -2.25
N VAL A 138 -20.24 12.76 -2.52
CA VAL A 138 -21.64 12.59 -2.92
C VAL A 138 -22.54 12.64 -1.68
N LEU A 139 -22.23 11.84 -0.66
CA LEU A 139 -22.95 11.81 0.62
C LEU A 139 -23.04 13.20 1.28
N SER A 140 -21.96 13.98 1.23
CA SER A 140 -21.88 15.32 1.84
C SER A 140 -22.71 16.41 1.15
N ARG A 141 -23.35 16.14 -0.01
CA ARG A 141 -24.09 17.17 -0.77
C ARG A 141 -25.36 17.67 -0.08
N GLY A 142 -25.90 16.90 0.87
CA GLY A 142 -27.03 17.33 1.73
C GLY A 142 -26.61 18.14 2.95
N SER A 143 -25.31 18.22 3.25
CA SER A 143 -24.78 18.86 4.46
C SER A 143 -24.61 20.38 4.30
N GLN A 144 -24.55 21.11 5.41
CA GLN A 144 -24.24 22.54 5.39
C GLN A 144 -22.83 22.79 4.83
N ILE A 145 -22.74 23.56 3.75
CA ILE A 145 -21.46 23.97 3.16
C ILE A 145 -20.73 24.91 4.12
N GLY A 146 -19.51 24.55 4.49
CA GLY A 146 -18.65 25.32 5.38
C GLY A 146 -17.25 25.51 4.81
N ARG A 147 -16.43 26.30 5.52
CA ARG A 147 -15.04 26.63 5.12
C ARG A 147 -14.14 25.41 4.80
N HIS A 148 -14.47 24.25 5.37
CA HIS A 148 -13.70 23.01 5.27
C HIS A 148 -14.26 22.03 4.23
N THR A 149 -15.45 22.27 3.65
CA THR A 149 -16.09 21.33 2.72
C THR A 149 -15.23 21.09 1.48
N LEU A 150 -14.72 22.16 0.85
CA LEU A 150 -13.90 22.03 -0.37
C LEU A 150 -12.60 21.26 -0.13
N THR A 151 -11.85 21.58 0.93
CA THR A 151 -10.60 20.88 1.26
C THR A 151 -10.84 19.48 1.83
N GLY A 152 -11.99 19.25 2.47
CA GLY A 152 -12.38 17.96 3.01
C GLY A 152 -12.81 16.94 1.96
N THR A 153 -13.40 17.36 0.83
CA THR A 153 -13.94 16.45 -0.20
C THR A 153 -13.19 16.48 -1.55
N THR A 154 -12.13 17.27 -1.71
CA THR A 154 -11.35 17.32 -2.97
C THR A 154 -10.29 16.23 -3.00
N ARG A 155 -10.35 15.31 -3.98
CA ARG A 155 -9.46 14.14 -4.07
C ARG A 155 -7.96 14.45 -4.08
N ALA A 156 -7.53 15.54 -4.71
CA ALA A 156 -6.12 15.97 -4.70
C ALA A 156 -5.55 16.17 -3.28
N ILE A 157 -6.40 16.59 -2.34
CA ILE A 157 -6.02 16.84 -0.95
C ILE A 157 -5.66 15.55 -0.19
N ILE A 158 -6.02 14.36 -0.70
CA ILE A 158 -5.55 13.08 -0.14
C ILE A 158 -4.01 13.03 -0.12
N ALA A 159 -3.35 13.38 -1.23
CA ALA A 159 -1.90 13.50 -1.29
C ALA A 159 -1.40 14.82 -0.67
N ASN A 160 -2.06 15.94 -0.98
CA ASN A 160 -1.55 17.26 -0.58
C ASN A 160 -1.61 17.50 0.94
N ARG A 161 -2.54 16.88 1.67
CA ARG A 161 -2.61 16.99 3.14
C ARG A 161 -1.44 16.30 3.82
N VAL A 162 -0.97 15.14 3.31
CA VAL A 162 0.25 14.48 3.80
C VAL A 162 1.45 15.40 3.61
N SER A 163 1.64 15.92 2.39
CA SER A 163 2.74 16.85 2.09
C SER A 163 2.68 18.13 2.96
N TYR A 164 1.49 18.68 3.20
CA TYR A 164 1.29 19.84 4.06
C TYR A 164 1.65 19.57 5.53
N THR A 165 1.09 18.51 6.12
CA THR A 165 1.29 18.17 7.54
C THR A 165 2.75 17.85 7.85
N LEU A 166 3.41 17.08 6.98
CA LEU A 166 4.82 16.73 7.14
C LEU A 166 5.78 17.86 6.67
N GLY A 167 5.29 18.79 5.85
CA GLY A 167 6.08 19.93 5.34
C GLY A 167 6.98 19.58 4.15
N LEU A 168 6.56 18.64 3.30
CA LEU A 168 7.36 18.10 2.19
C LEU A 168 7.31 19.02 0.96
N ARG A 169 8.34 18.94 0.11
CA ARG A 169 8.53 19.79 -1.09
C ARG A 169 8.62 19.01 -2.41
N GLY A 170 8.58 17.68 -2.38
CA GLY A 170 8.54 16.86 -3.59
C GLY A 170 7.15 16.86 -4.27
N PRO A 171 6.98 16.11 -5.37
CA PRO A 171 5.70 16.00 -6.06
C PRO A 171 4.60 15.46 -5.14
N SER A 172 3.38 16.01 -5.25
CA SER A 172 2.24 15.63 -4.42
C SER A 172 1.00 15.42 -5.30
N VAL A 173 0.71 14.16 -5.60
CA VAL A 173 -0.17 13.75 -6.71
C VAL A 173 -1.22 12.73 -6.25
N ALA A 174 -2.50 13.04 -6.50
CA ALA A 174 -3.56 12.05 -6.51
C ALA A 174 -3.70 11.47 -7.93
N VAL A 175 -3.83 10.15 -8.04
CA VAL A 175 -3.88 9.42 -9.31
C VAL A 175 -5.24 8.74 -9.48
N ASP A 176 -5.87 8.93 -10.64
CA ASP A 176 -7.01 8.13 -11.10
C ASP A 176 -6.71 7.53 -12.47
N THR A 177 -6.58 6.20 -12.49
CA THR A 177 -6.59 5.36 -13.70
C THR A 177 -7.56 4.18 -13.51
N ALA A 178 -8.65 4.40 -12.78
CA ALA A 178 -9.54 3.37 -12.25
C ALA A 178 -8.78 2.30 -11.44
N GLN A 179 -9.04 1.00 -11.65
CA GLN A 179 -8.53 -0.10 -10.81
C GLN A 179 -6.99 -0.28 -10.84
N SER A 180 -6.26 0.43 -11.71
CA SER A 180 -4.79 0.45 -11.70
C SER A 180 -4.18 1.60 -10.89
N SER A 181 -4.98 2.55 -10.37
CA SER A 181 -4.54 3.84 -9.80
C SER A 181 -3.39 3.73 -8.81
N SER A 182 -3.50 2.86 -7.81
CA SER A 182 -2.45 2.69 -6.78
C SER A 182 -1.15 2.08 -7.29
N LEU A 183 -1.20 1.22 -8.32
CA LEU A 183 0.02 0.66 -8.92
C LEU A 183 0.68 1.68 -9.86
N VAL A 184 -0.12 2.48 -10.58
CA VAL A 184 0.38 3.64 -11.35
C VAL A 184 1.00 4.68 -10.41
N ALA A 185 0.41 4.94 -9.24
CA ALA A 185 0.98 5.82 -8.23
C ALA A 185 2.36 5.33 -7.72
N VAL A 186 2.52 4.03 -7.46
CA VAL A 186 3.82 3.42 -7.13
C VAL A 186 4.81 3.52 -8.30
N HIS A 187 4.37 3.29 -9.54
CA HIS A 187 5.23 3.45 -10.71
C HIS A 187 5.74 4.89 -10.86
N LEU A 188 4.86 5.89 -10.73
CA LEU A 188 5.22 7.31 -10.79
C LEU A 188 6.16 7.71 -9.63
N ALA A 189 5.94 7.20 -8.42
CA ALA A 189 6.83 7.43 -7.29
C ALA A 189 8.23 6.82 -7.52
N ALA A 190 8.29 5.58 -8.00
CA ALA A 190 9.55 4.92 -8.34
C ALA A 190 10.30 5.66 -9.45
N GLU A 191 9.60 6.18 -10.47
CA GLU A 191 10.20 7.03 -11.50
C GLU A 191 10.74 8.35 -10.95
N SER A 192 9.99 9.01 -10.07
CA SER A 192 10.41 10.26 -9.42
C SER A 192 11.66 10.04 -8.54
N VAL A 193 11.74 8.88 -7.87
CA VAL A 193 12.94 8.45 -7.11
C VAL A 193 14.12 8.15 -8.03
N ARG A 194 13.92 7.41 -9.13
CA ARG A 194 14.97 7.11 -10.12
C ARG A 194 15.60 8.37 -10.73
N ARG A 195 14.79 9.41 -10.91
CA ARG A 195 15.19 10.70 -11.52
C ARG A 195 15.78 11.69 -10.52
N GLY A 196 15.74 11.39 -9.21
CA GLY A 196 16.15 12.32 -8.15
C GLY A 196 15.19 13.50 -7.93
N GLU A 197 14.01 13.50 -8.56
CA GLU A 197 12.92 14.44 -8.27
C GLU A 197 12.40 14.26 -6.83
N SER A 198 12.46 13.02 -6.32
CA SER A 198 12.19 12.66 -4.93
C SER A 198 13.37 11.87 -4.34
N ARG A 199 13.99 12.30 -3.23
CA ARG A 199 14.97 11.41 -2.51
C ARG A 199 14.26 10.22 -1.83
N LEU A 200 13.02 10.45 -1.40
CA LEU A 200 12.18 9.53 -0.66
C LEU A 200 10.73 9.79 -1.07
N ALA A 201 9.90 8.75 -1.26
CA ALA A 201 8.53 8.92 -1.69
C ALA A 201 7.55 7.96 -0.98
N LEU A 202 6.44 8.50 -0.48
CA LEU A 202 5.28 7.73 -0.04
C LEU A 202 4.39 7.41 -1.24
N ALA A 203 4.07 6.13 -1.45
CA ALA A 203 3.31 5.70 -2.62
C ALA A 203 2.29 4.60 -2.30
N GLY A 204 1.10 4.66 -2.91
CA GLY A 204 0.09 3.62 -2.74
C GLY A 204 -1.31 4.07 -3.13
N GLY A 205 -2.32 3.81 -2.30
CA GLY A 205 -3.69 4.21 -2.57
C GLY A 205 -4.73 3.79 -1.54
N VAL A 206 -5.95 4.27 -1.75
CA VAL A 206 -7.11 4.11 -0.86
C VAL A 206 -8.40 3.91 -1.66
N ASN A 207 -9.31 3.11 -1.12
CA ASN A 207 -10.67 2.91 -1.61
C ASN A 207 -11.61 2.63 -0.44
N LEU A 208 -12.78 3.29 -0.35
CA LEU A 208 -13.75 3.10 0.73
C LEU A 208 -15.18 3.00 0.19
N ILE A 209 -16.03 2.16 0.80
CA ILE A 209 -17.42 1.94 0.40
C ILE A 209 -18.32 2.71 1.39
N VAL A 210 -18.79 3.88 0.95
CA VAL A 210 -19.44 4.91 1.77
C VAL A 210 -20.86 5.19 1.29
N ASP A 211 -21.11 5.18 -0.02
CA ASP A 211 -22.41 5.48 -0.63
C ASP A 211 -23.03 4.20 -1.25
N PRO A 212 -24.20 3.73 -0.75
CA PRO A 212 -24.96 2.65 -1.37
C PRO A 212 -25.23 2.81 -2.87
N ALA A 213 -25.34 4.04 -3.38
CA ALA A 213 -25.53 4.30 -4.81
C ALA A 213 -24.30 3.91 -5.65
N GLY A 214 -23.08 3.98 -5.08
CA GLY A 214 -21.86 3.51 -5.73
C GLY A 214 -21.90 1.99 -5.96
N THR A 215 -22.21 1.22 -4.91
CA THR A 215 -22.39 -0.25 -5.03
C THR A 215 -23.53 -0.60 -5.98
N ALA A 216 -24.63 0.16 -5.99
CA ALA A 216 -25.74 -0.04 -6.92
C ALA A 216 -25.33 0.20 -8.40
N ALA A 217 -24.48 1.20 -8.67
CA ALA A 217 -23.94 1.45 -9.99
C ALA A 217 -23.03 0.30 -10.48
N VAL A 218 -22.14 -0.21 -9.62
CA VAL A 218 -21.24 -1.33 -9.95
C VAL A 218 -22.02 -2.64 -10.18
N ALA A 219 -23.10 -2.87 -9.42
CA ALA A 219 -24.01 -3.98 -9.66
C ALA A 219 -24.74 -3.87 -11.02
N ARG A 220 -25.29 -2.69 -11.34
CA ARG A 220 -25.95 -2.43 -12.63
C ARG A 220 -24.98 -2.45 -13.82
N PHE A 221 -23.69 -2.19 -13.60
CA PHE A 221 -22.61 -2.41 -14.58
C PHE A 221 -22.30 -3.91 -14.82
N GLY A 222 -22.75 -4.81 -13.94
CA GLY A 222 -22.60 -6.26 -14.10
C GLY A 222 -21.22 -6.81 -13.72
N GLY A 223 -20.43 -6.05 -12.95
CA GLY A 223 -19.09 -6.47 -12.52
C GLY A 223 -19.08 -7.41 -11.30
N LEU A 224 -20.17 -7.48 -10.55
CA LEU A 224 -20.21 -8.19 -9.26
C LEU A 224 -20.54 -9.68 -9.38
N SER A 225 -19.80 -10.49 -8.63
CA SER A 225 -20.10 -11.92 -8.43
C SER A 225 -21.39 -12.08 -7.62
N PRO A 226 -22.37 -12.88 -8.06
CA PRO A 226 -23.55 -13.20 -7.26
C PRO A 226 -23.22 -13.97 -5.98
N ASP A 227 -22.10 -14.70 -5.95
CA ASP A 227 -21.64 -15.52 -4.83
C ASP A 227 -20.83 -14.72 -3.78
N GLY A 228 -20.65 -13.41 -4.01
CA GLY A 228 -19.88 -12.54 -3.13
C GLY A 228 -18.39 -12.87 -3.06
N ARG A 229 -17.80 -13.50 -4.10
CA ARG A 229 -16.38 -13.92 -4.10
C ARG A 229 -15.68 -13.64 -5.42
N CYS A 230 -14.38 -13.36 -5.36
CA CYS A 230 -13.51 -13.39 -6.53
C CYS A 230 -13.08 -14.84 -6.79
N HIS A 231 -13.62 -15.45 -7.85
CA HIS A 231 -13.26 -16.80 -8.31
C HIS A 231 -12.13 -16.78 -9.34
N THR A 232 -11.00 -16.17 -8.96
CA THR A 232 -9.86 -15.90 -9.85
C THR A 232 -9.34 -17.18 -10.53
N PHE A 233 -9.35 -17.19 -11.86
CA PHE A 233 -8.87 -18.27 -12.75
C PHE A 233 -9.62 -19.62 -12.61
N ASP A 234 -10.67 -19.69 -11.79
CA ASP A 234 -11.52 -20.87 -11.59
C ASP A 234 -12.68 -20.92 -12.59
N ARG A 235 -13.21 -22.11 -12.90
CA ARG A 235 -14.38 -22.30 -13.77
C ARG A 235 -15.64 -21.52 -13.31
N ARG A 236 -15.73 -21.16 -12.04
CA ARG A 236 -16.81 -20.35 -11.44
C ARG A 236 -16.61 -18.83 -11.57
N ALA A 237 -15.52 -18.36 -12.21
CA ALA A 237 -15.28 -16.94 -12.48
C ALA A 237 -16.54 -16.26 -13.05
N ASN A 238 -17.20 -15.42 -12.26
CA ASN A 238 -18.50 -14.82 -12.58
C ASN A 238 -18.61 -13.33 -12.22
N GLY A 239 -17.56 -12.73 -11.68
CA GLY A 239 -17.49 -11.34 -11.23
C GLY A 239 -16.50 -11.19 -10.06
N TYR A 240 -16.37 -9.98 -9.54
CA TYR A 240 -15.62 -9.69 -8.31
C TYR A 240 -16.56 -9.31 -7.16
N VAL A 241 -16.03 -9.22 -5.94
CA VAL A 241 -16.73 -8.60 -4.80
C VAL A 241 -16.02 -7.30 -4.43
N ARG A 242 -16.74 -6.21 -4.13
CA ARG A 242 -16.10 -4.92 -3.76
C ARG A 242 -15.29 -5.09 -2.47
N GLY A 243 -14.26 -4.27 -2.33
CA GLY A 243 -13.50 -4.14 -1.10
C GLY A 243 -13.08 -2.71 -0.84
N GLU A 244 -12.78 -2.44 0.43
CA GLU A 244 -12.24 -1.18 0.92
C GLU A 244 -11.01 -1.40 1.77
N GLY A 245 -10.18 -0.38 1.86
CA GLY A 245 -8.88 -0.42 2.48
C GLY A 245 -7.90 0.57 1.86
N ALA A 246 -6.73 0.67 2.47
CA ALA A 246 -5.65 1.49 2.00
C ALA A 246 -4.29 0.85 2.30
N GLY A 247 -3.30 1.23 1.52
CA GLY A 247 -1.90 0.86 1.76
C GLY A 247 -0.98 1.95 1.24
N LEU A 248 0.19 2.06 1.88
CA LEU A 248 1.32 2.85 1.43
C LEU A 248 2.61 2.05 1.60
N VAL A 249 3.54 2.28 0.68
CA VAL A 249 4.95 1.90 0.79
C VAL A 249 5.82 3.15 0.81
N LEU A 250 6.92 3.10 1.55
CA LEU A 250 7.97 4.10 1.51
C LEU A 250 9.08 3.64 0.56
N LEU A 251 9.41 4.50 -0.39
CA LEU A 251 10.36 4.21 -1.47
C LEU A 251 11.59 5.11 -1.37
N LYS A 252 12.77 4.51 -1.55
CA LYS A 252 14.07 5.17 -1.72
C LYS A 252 14.82 4.53 -2.88
N ALA A 253 15.81 5.21 -3.45
CA ALA A 253 16.73 4.52 -4.36
C ALA A 253 17.52 3.45 -3.58
N LEU A 254 17.86 2.33 -4.23
CA LEU A 254 18.46 1.19 -3.53
C LEU A 254 19.80 1.55 -2.88
N ASP A 255 20.64 2.32 -3.56
CA ASP A 255 21.96 2.72 -3.05
C ASP A 255 21.82 3.61 -1.81
N ASP A 256 20.96 4.64 -1.88
CA ASP A 256 20.60 5.54 -0.77
C ASP A 256 20.00 4.77 0.44
N ALA A 257 19.32 3.64 0.20
CA ALA A 257 18.76 2.79 1.26
C ALA A 257 19.82 1.92 1.94
N VAL A 258 20.80 1.43 1.18
CA VAL A 258 21.96 0.70 1.72
C VAL A 258 22.91 1.65 2.46
N GLU A 259 23.11 2.88 1.97
CA GLU A 259 23.96 3.90 2.60
C GLU A 259 23.39 4.40 3.94
N ASP A 260 22.12 4.80 3.98
CA ASP A 260 21.47 5.26 5.23
C ASP A 260 21.20 4.09 6.22
N GLY A 261 21.35 2.83 5.78
CA GLY A 261 21.24 1.63 6.63
C GLY A 261 19.81 1.12 6.88
N ASP A 262 18.89 1.36 5.93
CA ASP A 262 17.48 1.01 6.08
C ASP A 262 17.22 -0.50 6.11
N ARG A 263 16.09 -0.91 6.72
CA ARG A 263 15.47 -2.20 6.40
C ARG A 263 14.96 -2.15 4.96
N ILE A 264 15.28 -3.15 4.14
CA ILE A 264 14.75 -3.28 2.78
C ILE A 264 13.90 -4.55 2.70
N TYR A 265 12.58 -4.39 2.57
CA TYR A 265 11.64 -5.51 2.43
C TYR A 265 11.76 -6.19 1.07
N ALA A 266 11.86 -5.39 0.00
CA ALA A 266 11.93 -5.83 -1.39
C ALA A 266 12.45 -4.70 -2.28
N VAL A 267 12.76 -5.01 -3.54
CA VAL A 267 13.27 -4.04 -4.53
C VAL A 267 12.40 -4.02 -5.78
N LEU A 268 11.97 -2.81 -6.19
CA LEU A 268 11.26 -2.54 -7.44
C LEU A 268 12.28 -2.32 -8.56
N LEU A 269 12.55 -3.36 -9.33
CA LEU A 269 13.57 -3.36 -10.39
C LEU A 269 13.16 -2.53 -11.60
N GLY A 270 11.89 -2.64 -12.00
CA GLY A 270 11.37 -1.97 -13.19
C GLY A 270 9.84 -2.04 -13.20
N GLY A 271 9.25 -1.33 -14.14
CA GLY A 271 7.80 -1.30 -14.29
C GLY A 271 7.38 -0.49 -15.51
N ALA A 272 6.15 -0.69 -15.96
CA ALA A 272 5.61 0.01 -17.12
C ALA A 272 4.12 0.30 -16.95
N VAL A 273 3.67 1.32 -17.69
CA VAL A 273 2.25 1.67 -17.87
C VAL A 273 1.96 1.76 -19.37
N ASN A 274 0.80 1.28 -19.80
CA ASN A 274 0.26 1.52 -21.14
C ASN A 274 -1.27 1.63 -21.12
N ASN A 275 -1.90 1.66 -22.29
CA ASN A 275 -3.35 1.59 -22.42
C ASN A 275 -3.73 0.57 -23.50
N ASP A 276 -4.86 -0.12 -23.32
CA ASP A 276 -5.43 -1.11 -24.25
C ASP A 276 -5.73 -0.55 -25.65
N GLY A 277 -6.01 0.75 -25.75
CA GLY A 277 -6.34 1.44 -27.00
C GLY A 277 -7.77 1.14 -27.48
N GLY A 278 -7.94 1.00 -28.79
CA GLY A 278 -9.23 0.64 -29.39
C GLY A 278 -9.48 -0.87 -29.32
N THR A 279 -10.39 -1.28 -28.44
CA THR A 279 -10.92 -2.66 -28.34
C THR A 279 -12.41 -2.68 -28.71
N ASP A 280 -13.07 -3.85 -28.63
CA ASP A 280 -14.48 -4.02 -29.01
C ASP A 280 -15.48 -3.29 -28.09
N GLY A 281 -15.02 -2.69 -26.99
CA GLY A 281 -15.80 -1.85 -26.09
C GLY A 281 -14.92 -1.20 -25.02
N LEU A 282 -15.32 -0.03 -24.50
CA LEU A 282 -14.49 0.80 -23.59
C LEU A 282 -13.90 0.03 -22.39
N THR A 283 -14.62 -0.99 -21.91
CA THR A 283 -14.24 -1.81 -20.74
C THR A 283 -13.82 -3.23 -21.11
N THR A 284 -13.52 -3.49 -22.38
CA THR A 284 -13.07 -4.80 -22.88
C THR A 284 -11.54 -4.85 -22.88
N PRO A 285 -10.90 -5.67 -22.03
CA PRO A 285 -9.45 -5.66 -21.84
C PRO A 285 -8.67 -6.26 -23.03
N SER A 286 -7.44 -5.81 -23.25
CA SER A 286 -6.60 -6.25 -24.38
C SER A 286 -5.42 -7.15 -23.95
N ALA A 287 -5.54 -8.46 -24.21
CA ALA A 287 -4.46 -9.43 -23.98
C ALA A 287 -3.14 -9.02 -24.69
N ARG A 288 -3.23 -8.31 -25.83
CA ARG A 288 -2.05 -7.79 -26.54
C ARG A 288 -1.39 -6.64 -25.80
N ALA A 289 -2.16 -5.69 -25.26
CA ALA A 289 -1.60 -4.57 -24.52
C ALA A 289 -1.11 -4.98 -23.13
N GLN A 290 -1.75 -5.97 -22.50
CA GLN A 290 -1.25 -6.60 -21.28
C GLN A 290 0.08 -7.34 -21.55
N ALA A 291 0.18 -8.13 -22.63
CA ALA A 291 1.46 -8.72 -23.04
C ALA A 291 2.55 -7.68 -23.32
N GLU A 292 2.17 -6.52 -23.88
CA GLU A 292 3.07 -5.40 -24.14
C GLU A 292 3.55 -4.71 -22.85
N VAL A 293 2.68 -4.48 -21.86
CA VAL A 293 3.09 -3.84 -20.58
C VAL A 293 3.97 -4.79 -19.76
N LEU A 294 3.67 -6.09 -19.78
CA LEU A 294 4.49 -7.13 -19.16
C LEU A 294 5.92 -7.12 -19.72
N ARG A 295 6.09 -7.25 -21.04
CA ARG A 295 7.42 -7.23 -21.66
C ARG A 295 8.18 -5.91 -21.44
N ARG A 296 7.49 -4.77 -21.47
CA ARG A 296 8.11 -3.46 -21.16
C ARG A 296 8.62 -3.39 -19.72
N ALA A 297 7.82 -3.85 -18.76
CA ALA A 297 8.21 -3.88 -17.35
C ALA A 297 9.39 -4.82 -17.08
N TRP A 298 9.40 -5.99 -17.72
CA TRP A 298 10.49 -6.98 -17.61
C TRP A 298 11.79 -6.46 -18.25
N ALA A 299 11.72 -5.86 -19.44
CA ALA A 299 12.86 -5.22 -20.09
C ALA A 299 13.40 -4.03 -19.26
N ALA A 300 12.52 -3.17 -18.74
CA ALA A 300 12.91 -2.06 -17.87
C ALA A 300 13.54 -2.53 -16.54
N ALA A 301 13.21 -3.73 -16.08
CA ALA A 301 13.80 -4.37 -14.91
C ALA A 301 15.12 -5.13 -15.19
N GLY A 302 15.47 -5.35 -16.46
CA GLY A 302 16.60 -6.19 -16.85
C GLY A 302 16.38 -7.69 -16.59
N VAL A 303 15.13 -8.16 -16.58
CA VAL A 303 14.74 -9.51 -16.13
C VAL A 303 14.14 -10.34 -17.28
N ALA A 304 14.56 -11.60 -17.40
CA ALA A 304 14.04 -12.54 -18.39
C ALA A 304 12.70 -13.20 -17.96
N PRO A 305 11.80 -13.57 -18.89
CA PRO A 305 10.52 -14.25 -18.57
C PRO A 305 10.65 -15.63 -17.89
N SER A 306 11.87 -16.17 -17.85
CA SER A 306 12.26 -17.40 -17.16
C SER A 306 12.70 -17.17 -15.70
N GLU A 307 13.07 -15.95 -15.31
CA GLU A 307 13.43 -15.61 -13.91
C GLU A 307 12.19 -15.40 -13.03
N LEU A 308 11.07 -14.96 -13.62
CA LEU A 308 9.81 -14.77 -12.91
C LEU A 308 9.35 -16.08 -12.24
N GLN A 309 9.27 -16.08 -10.91
CA GLN A 309 8.76 -17.20 -10.12
C GLN A 309 7.26 -17.08 -9.82
N TYR A 310 6.77 -15.85 -9.64
CA TYR A 310 5.39 -15.55 -9.25
C TYR A 310 4.83 -14.33 -10.01
N VAL A 311 3.51 -14.29 -10.26
CA VAL A 311 2.78 -13.04 -10.57
C VAL A 311 1.55 -12.91 -9.69
N GLU A 312 1.48 -11.79 -8.96
CA GLU A 312 0.26 -11.28 -8.36
C GLU A 312 -0.60 -10.64 -9.46
N LEU A 313 -1.71 -11.31 -9.77
CA LEU A 313 -2.62 -10.99 -10.86
C LEU A 313 -3.51 -9.78 -10.56
N HIS A 314 -3.95 -9.11 -11.62
CA HIS A 314 -5.13 -8.26 -11.54
C HIS A 314 -6.35 -9.13 -11.18
N GLY A 315 -6.53 -10.29 -11.83
CA GLY A 315 -7.18 -11.49 -11.30
C GLY A 315 -8.52 -11.29 -10.61
N THR A 316 -9.48 -10.67 -11.30
CA THR A 316 -10.76 -10.26 -10.69
C THR A 316 -11.78 -11.38 -10.52
N GLY A 317 -11.60 -12.55 -11.15
CA GLY A 317 -12.61 -13.60 -11.16
C GLY A 317 -13.71 -13.35 -12.19
N THR A 318 -13.39 -12.64 -13.28
CA THR A 318 -14.37 -12.25 -14.31
C THR A 318 -14.25 -13.12 -15.55
N ARG A 319 -15.39 -13.55 -16.11
CA ARG A 319 -15.46 -14.44 -17.29
C ARG A 319 -14.58 -13.99 -18.46
N VAL A 320 -14.49 -12.68 -18.71
CA VAL A 320 -13.71 -12.10 -19.82
C VAL A 320 -12.31 -11.69 -19.40
N GLY A 321 -12.14 -11.12 -18.20
CA GLY A 321 -10.85 -10.59 -17.76
C GLY A 321 -9.83 -11.68 -17.45
N ASP A 322 -10.25 -12.78 -16.83
CA ASP A 322 -9.36 -13.83 -16.37
C ASP A 322 -8.70 -14.60 -17.56
N PRO A 323 -9.43 -15.03 -18.61
CA PRO A 323 -8.80 -15.59 -19.82
C PRO A 323 -7.94 -14.56 -20.58
N VAL A 324 -8.31 -13.28 -20.56
CA VAL A 324 -7.53 -12.21 -21.21
C VAL A 324 -6.18 -11.99 -20.50
N GLU A 325 -6.15 -11.98 -19.17
CA GLU A 325 -4.90 -11.83 -18.40
C GLU A 325 -4.00 -13.07 -18.52
N ALA A 326 -4.57 -14.28 -18.42
CA ALA A 326 -3.81 -15.51 -18.61
C ALA A 326 -3.19 -15.58 -20.02
N ARG A 327 -3.97 -15.21 -21.05
CA ARG A 327 -3.47 -15.09 -22.42
C ARG A 327 -2.44 -13.98 -22.57
N GLY A 328 -2.58 -12.87 -21.85
CA GLY A 328 -1.61 -11.78 -21.80
C GLY A 328 -0.25 -12.25 -21.26
N LEU A 329 -0.26 -13.04 -20.17
CA LEU A 329 0.93 -13.68 -19.61
C LEU A 329 1.56 -14.69 -20.58
N GLY A 330 0.78 -15.63 -21.13
CA GLY A 330 1.28 -16.62 -22.10
C GLY A 330 1.89 -15.96 -23.34
N LEU A 331 1.21 -14.96 -23.90
CA LEU A 331 1.73 -14.15 -25.00
C LEU A 331 2.97 -13.35 -24.61
N ALA A 332 3.12 -12.89 -23.37
CA ALA A 332 4.30 -12.15 -22.95
C ALA A 332 5.56 -13.01 -22.93
N ARG A 333 5.47 -14.26 -22.44
CA ARG A 333 6.62 -15.16 -22.18
C ARG A 333 7.25 -15.78 -23.43
N LEU A 334 6.43 -16.25 -24.38
CA LEU A 334 6.85 -16.87 -25.66
C LEU A 334 7.97 -17.93 -25.59
N GLY A 335 7.71 -19.09 -24.99
CA GLY A 335 8.57 -20.27 -25.14
C GLY A 335 8.53 -21.24 -23.95
N ASP A 336 9.29 -22.33 -24.07
CA ASP A 336 9.49 -23.30 -23.00
C ASP A 336 10.25 -22.66 -21.84
N GLY A 337 9.72 -22.78 -20.62
CA GLY A 337 10.34 -22.24 -19.41
C GLY A 337 9.65 -22.76 -18.15
N PRO A 338 10.18 -22.45 -16.95
CA PRO A 338 9.60 -22.91 -15.68
C PRO A 338 8.13 -22.51 -15.55
N VAL A 339 7.32 -23.38 -14.93
CA VAL A 339 5.91 -23.08 -14.65
C VAL A 339 5.81 -21.86 -13.74
N LEU A 340 5.14 -20.82 -14.22
CA LEU A 340 4.95 -19.57 -13.49
C LEU A 340 3.78 -19.74 -12.50
N GLN A 341 4.05 -19.53 -11.22
CA GLN A 341 2.98 -19.48 -10.22
C GLN A 341 2.21 -18.17 -10.34
N VAL A 342 0.89 -18.22 -10.18
CA VAL A 342 0.01 -17.03 -10.21
C VAL A 342 -1.01 -17.06 -9.08
N GLY A 343 -1.55 -15.90 -8.69
CA GLY A 343 -2.67 -15.80 -7.76
C GLY A 343 -3.12 -14.35 -7.55
N SER A 344 -4.14 -14.11 -6.73
CA SER A 344 -4.55 -12.73 -6.39
C SER A 344 -5.06 -12.59 -4.95
N VAL A 345 -4.62 -11.53 -4.26
CA VAL A 345 -5.09 -11.09 -2.94
C VAL A 345 -6.60 -10.84 -2.90
N LYS A 346 -7.22 -10.59 -4.06
CA LYS A 346 -8.66 -10.35 -4.21
C LYS A 346 -9.50 -11.56 -3.81
N THR A 347 -8.91 -12.76 -3.82
CA THR A 347 -9.55 -13.99 -3.33
C THR A 347 -9.71 -14.01 -1.80
N ASN A 348 -8.86 -13.26 -1.08
CA ASN A 348 -8.90 -13.09 0.38
C ASN A 348 -9.78 -11.90 0.82
N ILE A 349 -9.52 -10.70 0.26
CA ILE A 349 -10.07 -9.43 0.76
C ILE A 349 -11.02 -8.70 -0.21
N GLY A 350 -11.37 -9.33 -1.34
CA GLY A 350 -12.15 -8.69 -2.40
C GLY A 350 -11.34 -7.71 -3.24
N HIS A 351 -12.00 -7.07 -4.20
CA HIS A 351 -11.38 -6.09 -5.08
C HIS A 351 -11.42 -4.69 -4.46
N LEU A 352 -10.29 -4.23 -3.93
CA LEU A 352 -10.13 -2.88 -3.34
C LEU A 352 -10.06 -1.74 -4.38
N GLU A 353 -10.68 -1.92 -5.55
CA GLU A 353 -10.80 -0.97 -6.67
C GLU A 353 -9.57 -0.05 -6.85
N GLY A 354 -9.60 1.22 -6.42
CA GLY A 354 -8.47 2.15 -6.54
C GLY A 354 -7.19 1.75 -5.78
N ALA A 355 -7.32 1.05 -4.66
CA ALA A 355 -6.25 0.51 -3.81
C ALA A 355 -5.87 -0.95 -4.14
N ALA A 356 -6.49 -1.57 -5.15
CA ALA A 356 -6.26 -2.98 -5.47
C ALA A 356 -4.81 -3.32 -5.86
N GLY A 357 -4.11 -2.38 -6.49
CA GLY A 357 -2.71 -2.53 -6.89
C GLY A 357 -1.74 -2.50 -5.70
N ILE A 358 -1.95 -1.61 -4.73
CA ILE A 358 -1.09 -1.54 -3.54
C ILE A 358 -1.33 -2.73 -2.60
N ALA A 359 -2.56 -3.24 -2.48
CA ALA A 359 -2.82 -4.46 -1.72
C ALA A 359 -2.07 -5.69 -2.31
N GLY A 360 -2.07 -5.84 -3.63
CA GLY A 360 -1.29 -6.89 -4.31
C GLY A 360 0.23 -6.70 -4.19
N LEU A 361 0.69 -5.46 -4.28
CA LEU A 361 2.11 -5.14 -4.06
C LEU A 361 2.56 -5.48 -2.65
N ILE A 362 1.81 -5.06 -1.61
CA ILE A 362 2.14 -5.34 -0.21
C ILE A 362 2.16 -6.85 0.06
N LYS A 363 1.19 -7.63 -0.48
CA LYS A 363 1.24 -9.10 -0.44
C LYS A 363 2.54 -9.65 -1.04
N THR A 364 2.96 -9.13 -2.20
CA THR A 364 4.17 -9.61 -2.90
C THR A 364 5.44 -9.22 -2.15
N VAL A 365 5.52 -8.00 -1.63
CA VAL A 365 6.62 -7.51 -0.79
C VAL A 365 6.77 -8.36 0.47
N LEU A 366 5.68 -8.65 1.18
CA LEU A 366 5.69 -9.54 2.35
C LEU A 366 6.05 -10.99 1.98
N SER A 367 5.61 -11.48 0.82
CA SER A 367 5.97 -12.83 0.32
C SER A 367 7.47 -12.98 0.01
N VAL A 368 8.12 -11.88 -0.36
CA VAL A 368 9.58 -11.78 -0.55
C VAL A 368 10.30 -11.70 0.80
N ASP A 369 9.93 -10.76 1.67
CA ASP A 369 10.45 -10.58 3.04
C ASP A 369 10.38 -11.88 3.87
N ARG A 370 9.25 -12.60 3.81
CA ARG A 370 9.02 -13.88 4.51
C ARG A 370 9.41 -15.12 3.70
N ARG A 371 9.99 -14.95 2.50
CA ARG A 371 10.42 -16.02 1.57
C ARG A 371 9.38 -17.13 1.35
N ARG A 372 8.09 -16.81 1.34
CA ARG A 372 6.97 -17.76 1.22
C ARG A 372 5.85 -17.19 0.36
N LEU A 373 5.16 -18.05 -0.39
CA LEU A 373 3.97 -17.70 -1.17
C LEU A 373 2.70 -18.23 -0.47
N PRO A 374 1.74 -17.37 -0.10
CA PRO A 374 0.44 -17.79 0.43
C PRO A 374 -0.48 -18.31 -0.69
N ALA A 375 -1.56 -19.00 -0.31
CA ALA A 375 -2.54 -19.52 -1.25
C ALA A 375 -3.40 -18.42 -1.89
N SER A 376 -3.77 -18.61 -3.16
CA SER A 376 -4.87 -17.93 -3.83
C SER A 376 -6.14 -18.75 -3.60
N LEU A 377 -7.14 -18.17 -2.96
CA LEU A 377 -8.36 -18.88 -2.56
C LEU A 377 -9.34 -19.06 -3.72
N ASN A 378 -10.45 -19.76 -3.44
CA ASN A 378 -11.59 -19.94 -4.35
C ASN A 378 -11.32 -20.69 -5.67
N PHE A 379 -10.10 -21.22 -5.85
CA PHE A 379 -9.69 -22.07 -6.98
C PHE A 379 -9.79 -23.56 -6.61
N ALA A 380 -10.62 -24.30 -7.33
CA ALA A 380 -10.83 -25.74 -7.19
C ALA A 380 -10.90 -26.47 -8.55
N GLU A 381 -11.42 -25.81 -9.59
CA GLU A 381 -11.42 -26.33 -10.97
C GLU A 381 -10.90 -25.25 -11.93
N PRO A 382 -9.93 -25.56 -12.81
CA PRO A 382 -9.39 -24.58 -13.76
C PRO A 382 -10.47 -24.10 -14.74
N ASN A 383 -10.46 -22.80 -15.07
CA ASN A 383 -11.30 -22.26 -16.13
C ASN A 383 -10.93 -22.88 -17.50
N PRO A 384 -11.86 -23.56 -18.21
CA PRO A 384 -11.57 -24.21 -19.49
C PRO A 384 -11.28 -23.25 -20.65
N GLU A 385 -11.47 -21.93 -20.47
CA GLU A 385 -11.04 -20.91 -21.43
C GLU A 385 -9.56 -20.50 -21.27
N ILE A 386 -8.84 -21.08 -20.29
CA ILE A 386 -7.43 -20.81 -20.01
C ILE A 386 -6.56 -22.04 -20.36
N ASP A 387 -5.60 -21.85 -21.27
CA ASP A 387 -4.60 -22.85 -21.63
C ASP A 387 -3.43 -22.82 -20.62
N PHE A 388 -3.67 -23.37 -19.43
CA PHE A 388 -2.68 -23.38 -18.34
C PHE A 388 -1.38 -24.08 -18.74
N ASP A 389 -1.47 -25.25 -19.37
CA ASP A 389 -0.31 -26.05 -19.78
C ASP A 389 0.44 -25.37 -20.93
N GLY A 390 -0.26 -24.93 -21.99
CA GLY A 390 0.34 -24.27 -23.14
C GLY A 390 0.91 -22.87 -22.88
N TRP A 391 0.54 -22.22 -21.77
CA TRP A 391 1.13 -20.95 -21.30
C TRP A 391 2.09 -21.13 -20.11
N GLY A 392 2.26 -22.37 -19.62
CA GLY A 392 3.13 -22.69 -18.48
C GLY A 392 2.73 -21.95 -17.20
N LEU A 393 1.44 -21.89 -16.90
CA LEU A 393 0.85 -21.19 -15.76
C LEU A 393 0.27 -22.19 -14.74
N SER A 394 0.39 -21.87 -13.45
CA SER A 394 -0.21 -22.67 -12.38
C SER A 394 -0.71 -21.76 -11.25
N VAL A 395 -1.98 -21.91 -10.87
CA VAL A 395 -2.54 -21.14 -9.74
C VAL A 395 -1.99 -21.69 -8.43
N ARG A 396 -1.51 -20.78 -7.58
CA ARG A 396 -0.95 -21.09 -6.26
C ARG A 396 -2.06 -21.49 -5.29
N SER A 397 -2.58 -22.70 -5.40
CA SER A 397 -3.70 -23.20 -4.59
C SER A 397 -3.34 -23.53 -3.13
N THR A 398 -2.04 -23.70 -2.82
CA THR A 398 -1.54 -24.00 -1.47
C THR A 398 -0.46 -23.01 -1.03
N GLY A 399 -0.37 -22.76 0.28
CA GLY A 399 0.71 -21.95 0.87
C GLY A 399 2.02 -22.74 1.00
N GLY A 400 3.18 -22.07 0.94
CA GLY A 400 4.47 -22.74 1.14
C GLY A 400 5.69 -21.97 0.61
N ALA A 401 6.80 -22.67 0.39
CA ALA A 401 8.02 -22.10 -0.20
C ALA A 401 7.84 -21.63 -1.66
N TRP A 402 8.76 -20.78 -2.13
CA TRP A 402 8.81 -20.36 -3.55
C TRP A 402 9.20 -21.54 -4.47
N PRO A 403 8.82 -21.54 -5.76
CA PRO A 403 9.00 -22.68 -6.66
C PRO A 403 10.44 -23.10 -6.92
N ARG A 404 11.38 -22.14 -6.85
CA ARG A 404 12.80 -22.37 -7.14
C ARG A 404 13.61 -21.87 -5.94
N GLU A 405 13.96 -22.83 -5.09
CA GLU A 405 14.79 -22.61 -3.90
C GLU A 405 16.24 -22.32 -4.29
N GLY A 406 16.95 -21.52 -3.48
CA GLY A 406 18.31 -21.07 -3.76
C GLY A 406 18.45 -19.98 -4.84
N GLU A 407 17.58 -20.03 -5.86
CA GLU A 407 17.42 -18.97 -6.88
C GLU A 407 16.94 -17.65 -6.28
N ARG A 408 17.17 -16.56 -7.03
CA ARG A 408 16.70 -15.22 -6.67
C ARG A 408 15.18 -15.16 -6.73
N LEU A 409 14.55 -14.63 -5.68
CA LEU A 409 13.10 -14.40 -5.68
C LEU A 409 12.78 -13.20 -6.58
N VAL A 410 12.03 -13.44 -7.65
CA VAL A 410 11.55 -12.40 -8.59
C VAL A 410 10.08 -12.64 -8.92
N ALA A 411 9.28 -11.59 -8.85
CA ALA A 411 7.85 -11.62 -9.08
C ALA A 411 7.34 -10.40 -9.85
N GLY A 412 6.18 -10.53 -10.49
CA GLY A 412 5.43 -9.44 -11.08
C GLY A 412 4.19 -9.08 -10.27
N VAL A 413 3.76 -7.82 -10.35
CA VAL A 413 2.48 -7.33 -9.81
C VAL A 413 1.74 -6.62 -10.94
N SER A 414 0.52 -7.08 -11.25
CA SER A 414 -0.35 -6.51 -12.30
C SER A 414 -1.53 -5.74 -11.71
N SER A 415 -1.90 -4.61 -12.30
CA SER A 415 -3.28 -4.11 -12.19
C SER A 415 -3.72 -3.36 -13.44
N PHE A 416 -4.94 -3.63 -13.87
CA PHE A 416 -5.53 -3.15 -15.11
C PHE A 416 -6.79 -2.33 -14.78
N GLY A 417 -6.87 -1.10 -15.28
CA GLY A 417 -8.03 -0.23 -15.08
C GLY A 417 -9.09 -0.44 -16.16
N MET A 418 -10.37 -0.35 -15.81
CA MET A 418 -11.50 -0.54 -16.74
C MET A 418 -11.56 0.49 -17.90
N GLY A 419 -10.77 1.56 -17.86
CA GLY A 419 -10.53 2.46 -18.99
C GLY A 419 -9.34 2.04 -19.88
N GLY A 420 -8.91 0.79 -19.78
CA GLY A 420 -7.80 0.19 -20.52
C GLY A 420 -6.40 0.48 -19.98
N THR A 421 -6.23 1.29 -18.93
CA THR A 421 -4.89 1.69 -18.44
C THR A 421 -4.27 0.58 -17.59
N ASN A 422 -3.24 -0.07 -18.14
CA ASN A 422 -2.55 -1.20 -17.52
C ASN A 422 -1.26 -0.75 -16.83
N CYS A 423 -0.94 -1.36 -15.70
CA CYS A 423 0.35 -1.23 -15.03
C CYS A 423 0.90 -2.60 -14.63
N HIS A 424 2.22 -2.78 -14.77
CA HIS A 424 2.94 -3.93 -14.20
C HIS A 424 4.27 -3.46 -13.56
N ILE A 425 4.61 -4.02 -12.40
CA ILE A 425 5.85 -3.74 -11.66
C ILE A 425 6.56 -5.05 -11.34
N VAL A 426 7.89 -5.08 -11.53
CA VAL A 426 8.76 -6.21 -11.18
C VAL A 426 9.36 -5.98 -9.79
N VAL A 427 9.10 -6.92 -8.89
CA VAL A 427 9.52 -6.94 -7.49
C VAL A 427 10.50 -8.10 -7.29
N ALA A 428 11.55 -7.90 -6.51
CA ALA A 428 12.51 -8.97 -6.20
C ALA A 428 13.05 -8.87 -4.77
N GLU A 429 13.72 -9.93 -4.31
CA GLU A 429 14.49 -9.89 -3.07
C GLU A 429 15.54 -8.77 -3.09
N PRO A 430 15.82 -8.15 -1.92
CA PRO A 430 16.96 -7.25 -1.77
C PRO A 430 18.27 -7.95 -2.14
N PRO A 431 19.34 -7.19 -2.44
CA PRO A 431 20.68 -7.76 -2.49
C PRO A 431 20.94 -8.55 -1.21
N ARG A 432 21.55 -9.74 -1.34
CA ARG A 432 22.06 -10.44 -0.16
C ARG A 432 23.09 -9.52 0.47
N GLN A 433 22.83 -9.02 1.68
CA GLN A 433 23.89 -8.51 2.52
C GLN A 433 24.84 -9.68 2.72
N GLU A 434 26.05 -9.58 2.16
CA GLU A 434 27.11 -10.52 2.48
C GLU A 434 27.37 -10.38 3.98
N SER A 435 27.05 -11.43 4.75
CA SER A 435 27.43 -11.54 6.15
C SER A 435 28.95 -11.60 6.21
N GLY A 436 29.58 -10.43 6.17
CA GLY A 436 30.99 -10.29 5.84
C GLY A 436 31.84 -11.09 6.80
N THR A 437 32.64 -12.01 6.25
CA THR A 437 33.83 -12.54 6.92
C THR A 437 34.57 -11.35 7.51
N PRO A 438 34.70 -11.24 8.85
CA PRO A 438 34.90 -9.95 9.51
C PRO A 438 36.18 -9.29 9.01
N SER A 439 36.02 -8.26 8.17
CA SER A 439 37.13 -7.62 7.49
C SER A 439 37.92 -6.81 8.52
N THR A 440 39.22 -7.07 8.58
CA THR A 440 40.15 -6.45 9.56
C THR A 440 40.51 -5.00 9.18
N GLN A 441 39.51 -4.22 8.77
CA GLN A 441 39.61 -2.76 8.67
C GLN A 441 39.06 -2.14 9.95
N GLN A 442 39.86 -1.26 10.56
CA GLN A 442 39.59 -0.69 11.88
C GLN A 442 38.50 0.40 11.83
N ALA A 443 37.25 -0.02 11.68
CA ALA A 443 36.14 0.78 12.19
C ALA A 443 36.35 0.94 13.72
N VAL A 444 36.46 2.18 14.19
CA VAL A 444 36.56 2.48 15.62
C VAL A 444 35.20 2.20 16.26
N SER A 445 34.99 0.94 16.63
CA SER A 445 33.79 0.49 17.34
C SER A 445 33.72 1.21 18.70
N PRO A 446 32.69 2.01 18.98
CA PRO A 446 32.43 2.44 20.35
C PRO A 446 32.10 1.17 21.14
N ASP A 447 32.96 0.85 22.11
CA ASP A 447 33.11 -0.42 22.81
C ASP A 447 31.78 -1.19 23.00
N ARG A 448 31.51 -2.17 22.12
CA ARG A 448 30.21 -2.86 22.03
C ARG A 448 30.06 -4.06 22.96
N ASP A 449 31.16 -4.54 23.54
CA ASP A 449 31.16 -5.72 24.42
C ASP A 449 31.22 -5.34 25.92
N SER A 450 31.37 -4.05 26.28
CA SER A 450 31.33 -3.58 27.67
C SER A 450 29.91 -3.26 28.20
N LEU A 451 28.93 -4.08 27.80
CA LEU A 451 27.66 -4.19 28.55
C LEU A 451 27.96 -4.78 29.93
N VAL A 452 28.08 -3.91 30.94
CA VAL A 452 28.32 -4.29 32.34
C VAL A 452 27.27 -5.33 32.77
N PRO A 453 27.65 -6.47 33.36
CA PRO A 453 26.69 -7.47 33.85
C PRO A 453 25.69 -6.85 34.84
N GLY A 454 24.40 -6.85 34.48
CA GLY A 454 23.33 -6.19 35.23
C GLY A 454 22.92 -4.79 34.74
N ALA A 455 23.55 -4.25 33.68
CA ALA A 455 23.10 -3.01 33.06
C ALA A 455 21.83 -3.22 32.22
N HIS A 456 20.69 -2.77 32.75
CA HIS A 456 19.44 -2.72 32.01
C HIS A 456 19.48 -1.59 30.95
N PRO A 457 19.12 -1.84 29.68
CA PRO A 457 19.13 -0.81 28.65
C PRO A 457 18.00 0.20 28.89
N LEU A 458 18.32 1.49 28.70
CA LEU A 458 17.37 2.60 28.84
C LEU A 458 16.30 2.55 27.74
N LEU A 459 15.13 1.99 28.05
CA LEU A 459 13.98 1.99 27.16
C LEU A 459 13.28 3.35 27.24
N VAL A 460 13.02 3.99 26.11
CA VAL A 460 12.29 5.27 26.06
C VAL A 460 10.99 5.13 25.27
N LEU A 461 9.92 5.76 25.76
CA LEU A 461 8.65 5.87 25.04
C LEU A 461 8.20 7.32 25.06
N SER A 462 7.47 7.75 24.03
CA SER A 462 6.77 9.03 24.06
C SER A 462 5.49 9.03 23.25
N ALA A 463 4.55 9.90 23.63
CA ALA A 463 3.30 10.14 22.91
C ALA A 463 2.80 11.58 23.14
N ARG A 464 1.80 12.01 22.37
CA ARG A 464 1.19 13.34 22.54
C ARG A 464 0.37 13.49 23.82
N THR A 465 -0.24 12.40 24.30
CA THR A 465 -1.09 12.38 25.49
C THR A 465 -0.62 11.34 26.50
N GLY A 466 -1.02 11.52 27.76
CA GLY A 466 -0.74 10.55 28.81
C GLY A 466 -1.47 9.21 28.61
N ALA A 467 -2.57 9.16 27.86
CA ALA A 467 -3.29 7.92 27.55
C ALA A 467 -2.55 7.13 26.45
N ALA A 468 -2.23 7.78 25.33
CA ALA A 468 -1.48 7.16 24.24
C ALA A 468 -0.11 6.63 24.69
N LEU A 469 0.55 7.27 25.67
CA LEU A 469 1.80 6.76 26.25
C LEU A 469 1.62 5.40 26.96
N ARG A 470 0.49 5.20 27.65
CA ARG A 470 0.16 3.92 28.30
C ARG A 470 -0.19 2.84 27.28
N GLU A 471 -0.94 3.20 26.24
CA GLU A 471 -1.25 2.26 25.15
C GLU A 471 0.00 1.81 24.39
N GLN A 472 0.93 2.72 24.08
CA GLN A 472 2.22 2.38 23.47
C GLN A 472 3.01 1.40 24.36
N ALA A 473 2.97 1.59 25.68
CA ALA A 473 3.58 0.66 26.63
C ALA A 473 2.89 -0.71 26.65
N ALA A 474 1.56 -0.75 26.60
CA ALA A 474 0.79 -1.99 26.51
C ALA A 474 1.12 -2.76 25.22
N ARG A 475 1.03 -2.10 24.06
CA ARG A 475 1.33 -2.73 22.76
C ARG A 475 2.77 -3.23 22.66
N LEU A 476 3.74 -2.48 23.21
CA LEU A 476 5.13 -2.93 23.25
C LEU A 476 5.37 -4.09 24.23
N ARG A 477 4.72 -4.09 25.40
CA ARG A 477 4.72 -5.24 26.33
C ARG A 477 4.18 -6.49 25.62
N ASP A 478 3.02 -6.36 24.99
CA ASP A 478 2.31 -7.48 24.37
C ASP A 478 3.12 -8.06 23.19
N LEU A 479 3.77 -7.20 22.39
CA LEU A 479 4.74 -7.60 21.36
C LEU A 479 5.91 -8.40 21.94
N LEU A 480 6.50 -7.94 23.04
CA LEU A 480 7.65 -8.60 23.68
C LEU A 480 7.27 -9.97 24.25
N THR A 481 6.11 -10.08 24.88
CA THR A 481 5.59 -11.36 25.39
C THR A 481 5.15 -12.32 24.29
N GLY A 482 4.67 -11.81 23.15
CA GLY A 482 4.17 -12.63 22.04
C GLY A 482 5.26 -13.22 21.13
N HIS A 483 6.50 -12.75 21.23
CA HIS A 483 7.61 -13.14 20.35
C HIS A 483 8.84 -13.73 21.07
N ASP A 484 8.78 -13.95 22.39
CA ASP A 484 9.85 -14.57 23.20
C ASP A 484 11.22 -13.87 23.09
N LEU A 485 11.19 -12.55 22.86
CA LEU A 485 12.34 -11.77 22.37
C LEU A 485 13.43 -11.54 23.43
N LEU A 486 13.05 -11.60 24.71
CA LEU A 486 13.93 -11.34 25.85
C LEU A 486 14.58 -12.64 26.38
N ASP A 487 13.89 -13.77 26.30
CA ASP A 487 14.29 -15.06 26.89
C ASP A 487 15.18 -15.90 25.96
N GLY A 488 15.57 -15.33 24.81
CA GLY A 488 16.71 -15.79 24.02
C GLY A 488 16.48 -17.06 23.19
N ARG A 489 15.25 -17.56 23.08
CA ARG A 489 14.91 -18.62 22.13
C ARG A 489 14.92 -18.08 20.70
N ASP A 490 15.30 -18.93 19.76
CA ASP A 490 15.64 -18.50 18.41
C ASP A 490 14.50 -18.76 17.42
N ASN A 491 13.69 -17.73 17.18
CA ASN A 491 12.88 -17.60 15.99
C ASN A 491 13.60 -16.65 15.03
N SER A 492 13.98 -17.15 13.85
CA SER A 492 14.86 -16.49 12.88
C SER A 492 14.21 -15.34 12.09
N ALA A 493 13.15 -14.74 12.62
CA ALA A 493 12.53 -13.52 12.09
C ALA A 493 12.86 -12.34 13.00
N ALA A 494 13.44 -11.27 12.45
CA ALA A 494 13.56 -10.00 13.18
C ALA A 494 12.16 -9.53 13.60
N PRO A 495 11.97 -9.05 14.85
CA PRO A 495 10.65 -8.71 15.35
C PRO A 495 10.04 -7.54 14.57
N ASP A 496 8.78 -7.70 14.21
CA ASP A 496 8.03 -6.73 13.41
C ASP A 496 7.50 -5.60 14.31
N ILE A 497 8.42 -4.73 14.76
CA ILE A 497 8.13 -3.67 15.75
C ILE A 497 7.04 -2.72 15.26
N SER A 498 6.80 -2.63 13.93
CA SER A 498 5.65 -1.94 13.33
C SER A 498 4.32 -2.31 14.00
N THR A 499 4.14 -3.58 14.37
CA THR A 499 2.88 -4.12 14.88
C THR A 499 2.53 -3.71 16.32
N ALA A 500 3.44 -3.06 17.05
CA ALA A 500 3.12 -2.39 18.32
C ALA A 500 2.46 -1.00 18.13
N HIS A 501 2.29 -0.55 16.89
CA HIS A 501 1.88 0.82 16.57
C HIS A 501 0.49 0.90 15.95
N GLY A 502 -0.16 2.01 16.28
CA GLY A 502 -1.40 2.48 15.70
C GLY A 502 -1.64 3.88 16.24
N VAL A 503 -2.11 4.79 15.39
CA VAL A 503 -2.69 6.05 15.85
C VAL A 503 -3.92 5.71 16.70
N SER A 504 -3.92 6.14 17.97
CA SER A 504 -4.92 5.74 18.97
C SER A 504 -6.21 6.52 18.78
N ALA A 505 -7.08 6.07 17.87
CA ALA A 505 -8.45 6.55 17.77
C ALA A 505 -9.16 6.29 19.11
N GLY A 506 -9.34 7.35 19.90
CA GLY A 506 -9.83 7.25 21.27
C GLY A 506 -11.24 6.67 21.32
N ARG A 507 -11.36 5.44 21.84
CA ARG A 507 -12.65 4.86 22.21
C ARG A 507 -13.12 5.50 23.51
N GLU A 508 -14.32 6.07 23.49
CA GLU A 508 -15.01 6.44 24.72
C GLU A 508 -15.42 5.16 25.48
N ASP A 509 -15.37 5.24 26.81
CA ASP A 509 -15.45 4.07 27.68
C ASP A 509 -16.90 3.67 27.96
N SER A 510 -17.38 2.65 27.26
CA SER A 510 -18.70 2.03 27.48
C SER A 510 -18.51 0.59 27.93
N GLY A 511 -18.23 0.41 29.23
CA GLY A 511 -17.97 -0.90 29.80
C GLY A 511 -19.23 -1.76 29.97
N ASP A 512 -19.05 -3.06 29.82
CA ASP A 512 -19.67 -4.04 30.71
C ASP A 512 -18.77 -5.27 30.84
N ALA A 513 -18.85 -5.99 31.97
CA ALA A 513 -17.84 -6.96 32.36
C ALA A 513 -18.34 -8.42 32.38
N ALA A 514 -17.51 -9.34 31.90
CA ALA A 514 -17.63 -10.78 32.18
C ALA A 514 -16.23 -11.42 32.23
N ALA A 515 -15.97 -12.22 33.26
CA ALA A 515 -14.71 -12.92 33.47
C ALA A 515 -14.95 -14.42 33.68
N SER A 516 -13.99 -15.25 33.30
CA SER A 516 -13.97 -16.68 33.66
C SER A 516 -12.55 -17.16 33.95
N THR A 517 -12.23 -17.16 35.25
CA THR A 517 -11.39 -18.14 35.98
C THR A 517 -10.33 -18.94 35.19
N ALA A 518 -9.07 -18.77 35.58
CA ALA A 518 -8.01 -19.77 35.35
C ALA A 518 -8.29 -21.07 36.12
N ASN A 519 -7.49 -22.11 35.86
CA ASN A 519 -7.40 -23.30 36.71
C ASN A 519 -5.95 -23.80 36.76
N ASP A 520 -5.50 -24.27 37.93
CA ASP A 520 -4.08 -24.50 38.23
C ASP A 520 -3.53 -25.83 37.71
N ALA A 521 -2.22 -25.84 37.42
CA ALA A 521 -1.42 -27.06 37.31
C ALA A 521 0.04 -26.79 37.72
N SER A 522 0.33 -26.87 39.02
CA SER A 522 1.68 -26.70 39.57
C SER A 522 2.58 -27.90 39.25
N GLY A 523 3.77 -27.68 38.68
CA GLY A 523 4.78 -28.71 38.46
C GLY A 523 6.19 -28.12 38.35
N GLY A 524 6.90 -28.06 39.47
CA GLY A 524 8.25 -27.47 39.52
C GLY A 524 9.37 -28.49 39.25
N SER A 525 10.39 -28.07 38.52
CA SER A 525 11.72 -28.68 38.54
C SER A 525 12.78 -27.59 38.39
N GLU A 526 13.68 -27.51 39.37
CA GLU A 526 14.79 -26.56 39.34
C GLU A 526 15.86 -27.02 38.34
N SER A 527 16.34 -26.13 37.48
CA SER A 527 17.56 -26.37 36.68
C SER A 527 18.46 -25.13 36.69
N SER A 528 19.52 -25.20 37.47
CA SER A 528 20.47 -24.11 37.68
C SER A 528 21.55 -24.05 36.60
N GLY A 529 21.89 -22.84 36.12
CA GLY A 529 23.20 -22.54 35.53
C GLY A 529 23.23 -22.41 34.00
N GLY A 530 23.05 -21.18 33.50
CA GLY A 530 23.17 -20.87 32.07
C GLY A 530 22.94 -19.40 31.73
N HIS A 531 23.72 -18.47 32.29
CA HIS A 531 23.60 -17.03 32.00
C HIS A 531 24.11 -16.68 30.58
N GLY A 532 23.29 -16.92 29.55
CA GLY A 532 23.61 -16.56 28.17
C GLY A 532 23.43 -15.06 27.89
N SER A 533 24.51 -14.35 27.55
CA SER A 533 24.51 -12.89 27.30
C SER A 533 23.86 -12.44 25.97
N PHE A 534 22.90 -13.21 25.44
CA PHE A 534 22.23 -12.93 24.17
C PHE A 534 20.98 -12.04 24.33
N GLY A 535 20.17 -12.22 25.38
CA GLY A 535 18.97 -11.40 25.61
C GLY A 535 19.27 -9.89 25.75
N GLY A 536 20.40 -9.56 26.39
CA GLY A 536 20.86 -8.17 26.55
C GLY A 536 21.12 -7.43 25.24
N ARG A 537 21.53 -8.12 24.16
CA ARG A 537 21.77 -7.50 22.85
C ARG A 537 20.45 -7.07 22.21
N ARG A 538 19.46 -7.97 22.12
CA ARG A 538 18.11 -7.69 21.58
C ARG A 538 17.44 -6.52 22.34
N ALA A 539 17.56 -6.48 23.67
CA ALA A 539 17.01 -5.39 24.48
C ALA A 539 17.75 -4.05 24.27
N ALA A 540 19.07 -4.06 24.09
CA ALA A 540 19.85 -2.85 23.79
C ALA A 540 19.58 -2.30 22.38
N ASP A 541 19.36 -3.18 21.40
CA ASP A 541 19.01 -2.77 20.03
C ASP A 541 17.59 -2.20 19.96
N LEU A 542 16.62 -2.79 20.69
CA LEU A 542 15.27 -2.22 20.87
C LEU A 542 15.33 -0.83 21.51
N ALA A 543 16.10 -0.68 22.59
CA ALA A 543 16.29 0.61 23.26
C ALA A 543 16.92 1.66 22.33
N ARG A 544 17.91 1.27 21.51
CA ARG A 544 18.49 2.14 20.48
C ARG A 544 17.45 2.59 19.47
N SER A 545 16.71 1.65 18.86
CA SER A 545 15.63 1.97 17.91
C SER A 545 14.62 2.95 18.50
N LEU A 546 14.12 2.67 19.72
CA LEU A 546 13.17 3.55 20.40
C LEU A 546 13.73 4.96 20.68
N ALA A 547 15.04 5.10 20.87
CA ALA A 547 15.71 6.38 21.09
C ALA A 547 16.07 7.14 19.79
N THR A 548 16.30 6.45 18.66
CA THR A 548 16.85 7.08 17.44
C THR A 548 15.89 7.10 16.25
N THR A 549 14.93 6.18 16.13
CA THR A 549 14.03 6.06 14.96
C THR A 549 12.60 6.53 15.23
N ARG A 550 12.33 7.07 16.43
CA ARG A 550 10.97 7.45 16.88
C ARG A 550 10.83 8.95 17.08
N THR A 551 9.62 9.47 16.90
CA THR A 551 9.31 10.87 17.22
C THR A 551 9.27 11.09 18.73
N ALA A 552 9.99 12.09 19.23
CA ALA A 552 10.10 12.41 20.66
C ALA A 552 9.04 13.45 21.10
N PHE A 553 7.84 13.00 21.42
CA PHE A 553 6.69 13.82 21.82
C PHE A 553 6.77 14.40 23.25
N ASP A 554 5.74 15.14 23.67
CA ASP A 554 5.60 15.80 24.97
C ASP A 554 5.59 14.84 26.17
N HIS A 555 4.67 13.86 26.18
CA HIS A 555 4.56 12.89 27.28
C HIS A 555 5.59 11.79 27.06
N ARG A 556 6.45 11.53 28.06
CA ARG A 556 7.60 10.63 27.95
C ARG A 556 7.66 9.66 29.12
N ALA A 557 8.19 8.48 28.84
CA ALA A 557 8.62 7.52 29.85
C ALA A 557 10.05 7.05 29.56
N ALA A 558 10.76 6.71 30.63
CA ALA A 558 12.07 6.08 30.63
C ALA A 558 12.04 4.88 31.60
N ILE A 559 12.50 3.72 31.15
CA ILE A 559 12.62 2.51 31.97
C ILE A 559 14.10 2.11 32.04
N THR A 560 14.63 1.99 33.26
CA THR A 560 16.05 1.72 33.56
C THR A 560 16.25 0.44 34.38
N GLY A 561 15.31 -0.51 34.28
CA GLY A 561 15.27 -1.74 35.07
C GLY A 561 14.65 -2.88 34.29
N ASP A 562 13.84 -3.71 34.95
CA ASP A 562 13.00 -4.70 34.28
C ASP A 562 12.08 -4.01 33.25
N VAL A 563 12.30 -4.33 31.97
CA VAL A 563 11.55 -3.81 30.83
C VAL A 563 10.09 -4.27 30.86
N THR A 564 9.83 -5.53 31.20
CA THR A 564 8.49 -6.13 31.19
C THR A 564 7.66 -5.56 32.35
N ALA A 565 8.22 -5.52 33.56
CA ALA A 565 7.55 -4.92 34.72
C ALA A 565 7.37 -3.40 34.56
N GLY A 566 8.37 -2.70 33.99
CA GLY A 566 8.29 -1.27 33.72
C GLY A 566 7.22 -0.91 32.68
N LEU A 567 7.10 -1.70 31.60
CA LEU A 567 6.05 -1.50 30.58
C LEU A 567 4.66 -1.84 31.11
N ALA A 568 4.51 -2.90 31.92
CA ALA A 568 3.24 -3.24 32.56
C ALA A 568 2.78 -2.13 33.53
N ALA A 569 3.67 -1.67 34.41
CA ALA A 569 3.37 -0.56 35.33
C ALA A 569 3.01 0.72 34.58
N LEU A 570 3.74 1.05 33.50
CA LEU A 570 3.44 2.20 32.64
C LEU A 570 2.06 2.07 31.96
N ALA A 571 1.74 0.90 31.40
CA ALA A 571 0.44 0.62 30.78
C ALA A 571 -0.73 0.79 31.76
N GLU A 572 -0.56 0.34 33.00
CA GLU A 572 -1.55 0.47 34.07
C GLU A 572 -1.53 1.85 34.77
N GLY A 573 -0.59 2.74 34.41
CA GLY A 573 -0.44 4.06 35.04
C GLY A 573 0.09 4.03 36.47
N ARG A 574 0.69 2.90 36.90
CA ARG A 574 1.25 2.70 38.24
C ARG A 574 2.73 3.14 38.31
N PRO A 575 3.22 3.64 39.46
CA PRO A 575 4.65 3.80 39.68
C PRO A 575 5.35 2.44 39.80
N ALA A 576 6.61 2.38 39.38
CA ALA A 576 7.49 1.21 39.55
C ALA A 576 8.95 1.63 39.72
N ALA A 577 9.76 0.78 40.34
CA ALA A 577 11.20 1.00 40.45
C ALA A 577 11.83 1.02 39.04
N GLY A 578 12.64 2.04 38.75
CA GLY A 578 13.25 2.23 37.43
C GLY A 578 12.30 2.77 36.35
N LEU A 579 11.02 3.04 36.64
CA LEU A 579 10.11 3.75 35.71
C LEU A 579 10.03 5.23 36.07
N VAL A 580 10.47 6.10 35.16
CA VAL A 580 10.32 7.55 35.24
C VAL A 580 9.35 8.02 34.16
N THR A 581 8.31 8.76 34.54
CA THR A 581 7.37 9.38 33.60
C THR A 581 7.36 10.90 33.77
N GLY A 582 7.06 11.63 32.69
CA GLY A 582 6.97 13.08 32.75
C GLY A 582 6.39 13.70 31.47
N ARG A 583 6.24 15.02 31.48
CA ARG A 583 5.95 15.82 30.29
C ARG A 583 7.08 16.80 30.05
N ALA A 584 7.71 16.71 28.88
CA ALA A 584 8.68 17.69 28.42
C ALA A 584 8.04 19.09 28.38
N ARG A 585 8.78 20.11 28.80
CA ARG A 585 8.35 21.51 28.75
C ARG A 585 9.40 22.32 28.02
N THR A 586 9.00 22.97 26.92
CA THR A 586 9.81 23.98 26.24
C THR A 586 9.79 25.29 27.02
N ALA A 587 10.62 25.37 28.07
CA ALA A 587 10.96 26.64 28.69
C ALA A 587 11.92 27.43 27.79
N PRO A 588 11.92 28.78 27.84
CA PRO A 588 13.01 29.58 27.27
C PRO A 588 14.34 29.16 27.87
N VAL A 589 15.38 29.01 27.05
CA VAL A 589 16.73 28.64 27.53
C VAL A 589 17.33 29.82 28.29
N ALA A 590 17.22 29.79 29.61
CA ALA A 590 17.89 30.73 30.50
C ALA A 590 19.40 30.39 30.52
N VAL A 591 20.19 31.08 29.70
CA VAL A 591 21.66 30.98 29.71
C VAL A 591 22.19 31.61 31.00
N LEU A 592 22.39 30.79 32.02
CA LEU A 592 22.87 31.21 33.33
C LEU A 592 24.41 31.33 33.30
N SER A 593 24.90 32.46 32.81
CA SER A 593 26.34 32.78 32.80
C SER A 593 26.91 32.73 34.22
N PRO A 594 27.97 31.94 34.50
CA PRO A 594 28.58 31.85 35.82
C PRO A 594 29.42 33.10 36.14
N GLY A 595 28.75 34.20 36.44
CA GLY A 595 29.36 35.44 36.90
C GLY A 595 29.94 35.28 38.30
N ARG A 596 31.28 35.20 38.37
CA ARG A 596 32.17 35.31 39.55
C ARG A 596 31.53 35.16 40.95
N ALA A 597 31.97 34.14 41.68
CA ALA A 597 31.71 34.01 43.11
C ALA A 597 32.15 35.26 43.90
N ALA A 598 31.26 35.73 44.78
CA ALA A 598 31.55 36.57 45.93
C ALA A 598 30.75 36.03 47.13
N SER A 599 31.27 36.19 48.34
CA SER A 599 30.70 35.62 49.56
C SER A 599 29.36 36.26 49.94
N GLY A 600 28.41 35.44 50.40
CA GLY A 600 27.25 35.89 51.19
C GLY A 600 27.62 36.14 52.67
N PRO A 601 26.67 36.10 53.63
CA PRO A 601 25.24 35.79 53.47
C PRO A 601 24.27 36.82 54.11
N ALA A 602 23.01 36.78 53.69
CA ALA A 602 21.84 37.13 54.51
C ALA A 602 20.57 36.51 53.92
N TRP A 603 19.67 36.03 54.78
CA TRP A 603 18.25 35.79 54.45
C TRP A 603 17.45 36.90 55.12
N ASP A 604 16.49 37.51 54.42
CA ASP A 604 15.34 38.12 55.09
C ASP A 604 14.18 38.45 54.12
N GLY A 605 12.96 38.53 54.67
CA GLY A 605 11.84 39.31 54.15
C GLY A 605 11.24 39.00 52.75
N GLY A 606 10.03 38.44 52.74
CA GLY A 606 8.96 38.92 51.85
C GLY A 606 7.79 39.47 52.69
N PRO A 607 6.63 39.81 52.12
CA PRO A 607 6.33 40.13 50.72
C PRO A 607 5.56 41.46 50.56
N THR A 608 5.74 42.21 49.47
CA THR A 608 4.88 43.37 49.14
C THR A 608 4.60 43.50 47.65
N ALA A 609 3.36 43.85 47.31
CA ALA A 609 2.93 44.23 45.97
C ALA A 609 2.53 45.72 45.97
N THR A 610 2.95 46.46 44.95
CA THR A 610 2.52 47.86 44.70
C THR A 610 2.39 48.13 43.20
N THR A 611 1.28 48.74 42.82
CA THR A 611 0.94 49.21 41.46
C THR A 611 1.06 50.76 41.41
N PRO A 612 0.78 51.49 40.29
CA PRO A 612 1.70 52.55 39.84
C PRO A 612 1.11 53.99 39.85
N PRO A 613 1.95 54.99 39.51
CA PRO A 613 1.52 56.29 38.95
C PRO A 613 1.81 56.39 37.43
N GLY A 614 1.23 57.32 36.65
CA GLY A 614 0.26 58.36 37.05
C GLY A 614 -0.20 59.39 35.99
N GLY A 615 0.06 59.23 34.68
CA GLY A 615 -0.36 60.20 33.63
C GLY A 615 0.53 61.45 33.50
N PRO A 616 0.13 62.56 32.81
CA PRO A 616 -1.20 62.82 32.20
C PRO A 616 -1.24 63.50 30.78
N ARG A 617 -2.30 63.20 29.99
CA ARG A 617 -2.94 64.05 28.92
C ARG A 617 -2.06 64.44 27.68
N SER A 618 -2.56 64.91 26.52
CA SER A 618 -3.92 65.34 26.10
C SER A 618 -4.29 65.04 24.62
N THR A 619 -5.58 65.27 24.33
CA THR A 619 -6.42 65.18 23.11
C THR A 619 -5.95 65.70 21.72
N ARG A 620 -6.24 64.93 20.64
CA ARG A 620 -7.05 65.21 19.38
C ARG A 620 -6.96 66.59 18.64
N PRO A 621 -7.51 66.75 17.40
CA PRO A 621 -7.54 65.89 16.18
C PRO A 621 -7.38 66.69 14.83
N ARG A 622 -7.38 66.06 13.63
CA ARG A 622 -8.13 66.53 12.41
C ARG A 622 -8.09 65.61 11.18
N ARG A 623 -8.73 66.06 10.07
CA ARG A 623 -9.10 65.37 8.81
C ARG A 623 -8.78 66.25 7.57
N ARG A 624 -8.83 65.65 6.37
CA ARG A 624 -8.98 66.24 5.00
C ARG A 624 -7.76 66.84 4.26
N SER A 625 -7.27 66.09 3.27
CA SER A 625 -7.17 66.41 1.82
C SER A 625 -6.92 67.85 1.31
N ALA A 626 -5.92 68.01 0.42
CA ALA A 626 -6.02 68.83 -0.80
C ALA A 626 -4.93 68.45 -1.86
N SER A 627 -5.15 68.89 -3.11
CA SER A 627 -4.37 68.64 -4.33
C SER A 627 -3.21 69.62 -4.59
N GLY A 628 -2.28 69.26 -5.50
CA GLY A 628 -1.29 70.20 -6.07
C GLY A 628 -0.86 69.85 -7.51
N CYS A 629 -1.04 70.79 -8.43
CA CYS A 629 -0.48 70.89 -9.80
C CYS A 629 0.16 72.29 -9.91
N PRO A 630 1.12 72.61 -10.84
CA PRO A 630 1.10 72.35 -12.30
C PRO A 630 2.46 71.88 -12.89
N GLY A 631 2.68 71.70 -14.22
CA GLY A 631 1.78 71.63 -15.39
C GLY A 631 2.48 71.96 -16.73
N ARG A 632 1.86 71.57 -17.87
CA ARG A 632 2.27 71.78 -19.30
C ARG A 632 3.59 71.07 -19.74
N SER A 633 3.80 70.67 -21.00
CA SER A 633 2.97 70.48 -22.23
C SER A 633 3.82 69.73 -23.28
N GLY A 634 3.33 69.12 -24.37
CA GLY A 634 1.99 68.96 -24.96
C GLY A 634 2.08 68.61 -26.47
N THR A 635 0.96 68.23 -27.12
CA THR A 635 0.85 67.73 -28.54
C THR A 635 1.59 66.42 -28.84
N SER A 636 1.13 65.47 -29.67
CA SER A 636 -0.12 65.21 -30.43
C SER A 636 -0.08 63.74 -30.94
N SER A 637 -1.13 63.02 -31.36
CA SER A 637 -2.58 63.24 -31.55
C SER A 637 -3.32 61.88 -31.61
N GLY A 638 -4.66 61.86 -31.72
CA GLY A 638 -5.49 60.66 -32.00
C GLY A 638 -6.23 60.77 -33.36
N PRO A 639 -7.42 60.15 -33.56
CA PRO A 639 -8.26 59.33 -32.65
C PRO A 639 -8.34 57.85 -33.16
N SER A 640 -9.38 56.98 -33.05
CA SER A 640 -10.79 57.12 -32.67
C SER A 640 -11.50 55.81 -32.23
N ARG A 641 -12.81 55.95 -31.98
CA ARG A 641 -13.89 54.99 -31.67
C ARG A 641 -14.44 54.24 -32.91
N ALA A 642 -15.37 53.27 -32.86
CA ALA A 642 -15.76 52.22 -31.89
C ALA A 642 -17.01 51.43 -32.42
N ALA A 643 -17.28 50.26 -31.84
CA ALA A 643 -18.61 49.63 -31.64
C ALA A 643 -19.38 48.88 -32.79
N ARG A 644 -19.94 47.72 -32.37
CA ARG A 644 -21.17 47.00 -32.80
C ARG A 644 -21.19 46.03 -34.02
N ARG A 645 -21.88 44.90 -33.75
CA ARG A 645 -22.43 43.78 -34.56
C ARG A 645 -23.51 44.19 -35.59
N PRO A 646 -24.08 43.28 -36.43
CA PRO A 646 -23.64 41.95 -36.92
C PRO A 646 -23.82 41.75 -38.46
N GLY A 647 -23.56 40.54 -39.00
CA GLY A 647 -23.97 40.14 -40.37
C GLY A 647 -23.82 38.61 -40.62
N SER A 648 -24.55 38.04 -41.58
CA SER A 648 -24.60 36.57 -41.82
C SER A 648 -25.11 36.16 -43.21
N SER A 649 -24.51 35.14 -43.85
CA SER A 649 -25.16 34.32 -44.90
C SER A 649 -24.47 32.97 -45.19
N THR A 650 -25.29 31.91 -45.33
CA THR A 650 -25.29 30.76 -46.27
C THR A 650 -24.01 30.33 -47.04
N ALA A 651 -23.78 29.06 -47.44
CA ALA A 651 -24.73 27.96 -47.72
C ALA A 651 -24.13 26.53 -47.59
N ARG A 652 -24.98 25.51 -47.76
CA ARG A 652 -24.69 24.07 -48.06
C ARG A 652 -25.09 23.80 -49.54
N PRO A 653 -24.67 22.70 -50.24
CA PRO A 653 -24.95 21.32 -49.82
C PRO A 653 -23.92 20.23 -50.23
N SER A 654 -24.24 18.97 -49.89
CA SER A 654 -23.63 17.72 -50.38
C SER A 654 -24.25 17.23 -51.70
N PRO A 655 -23.61 16.29 -52.43
CA PRO A 655 -24.13 14.91 -52.38
C PRO A 655 -23.07 13.79 -52.50
N SER A 656 -23.49 12.56 -52.17
CA SER A 656 -22.86 11.30 -52.64
C SER A 656 -23.73 10.67 -53.74
N PRO A 657 -23.18 9.78 -54.60
CA PRO A 657 -23.78 8.43 -54.67
C PRO A 657 -22.86 7.28 -55.15
N ARG A 658 -23.27 6.04 -54.85
CA ARG A 658 -23.02 4.78 -55.61
C ARG A 658 -21.56 4.27 -55.71
N SER A 659 -21.24 3.00 -55.99
CA SER A 659 -21.75 1.65 -55.61
C SER A 659 -21.35 0.66 -56.71
N SER A 660 -20.62 -0.40 -56.39
CA SER A 660 -20.60 -1.64 -57.19
C SER A 660 -20.21 -2.83 -56.33
N ARG A 661 -20.63 -4.04 -56.75
CA ARG A 661 -20.34 -5.31 -56.07
C ARG A 661 -19.42 -6.17 -56.94
N SER A 662 -18.89 -7.21 -56.28
CA SER A 662 -18.78 -8.61 -56.73
C SER A 662 -17.51 -9.15 -57.40
N ARG A 663 -16.89 -10.09 -56.65
CA ARG A 663 -16.61 -11.49 -57.01
C ARG A 663 -15.66 -11.82 -58.18
N SER A 664 -14.60 -12.58 -57.82
CA SER A 664 -14.16 -13.84 -58.48
C SER A 664 -13.48 -13.72 -59.88
N ARG A 665 -12.59 -14.62 -60.34
CA ARG A 665 -11.93 -15.84 -59.79
C ARG A 665 -10.57 -16.08 -60.58
N PRO A 666 -9.88 -17.24 -60.63
CA PRO A 666 -8.40 -17.26 -60.68
C PRO A 666 -7.75 -17.90 -61.94
N SER A 667 -6.41 -17.87 -61.98
CA SER A 667 -5.47 -18.87 -62.58
C SER A 667 -4.08 -18.62 -61.94
N ALA A 668 -3.18 -19.57 -61.65
CA ALA A 668 -2.68 -20.75 -62.38
C ALA A 668 -1.76 -20.34 -63.57
N CYS A 669 -0.58 -20.94 -63.85
CA CYS A 669 0.06 -22.15 -63.28
C CYS A 669 1.57 -22.25 -63.70
N LEU A 670 2.32 -23.25 -63.17
CA LEU A 670 3.59 -23.85 -63.72
C LEU A 670 4.87 -22.95 -63.67
N ARG A 671 6.14 -23.40 -63.63
CA ARG A 671 6.93 -24.67 -63.44
C ARG A 671 8.26 -24.27 -62.70
N ARG A 672 9.08 -25.06 -61.99
CA ARG A 672 9.30 -26.50 -61.68
C ARG A 672 10.66 -27.05 -62.19
N SER A 673 11.65 -27.13 -61.28
CA SER A 673 12.85 -28.00 -61.32
C SER A 673 13.42 -28.13 -59.88
N GLY A 674 14.08 -29.22 -59.46
CA GLY A 674 14.13 -30.58 -60.03
C GLY A 674 15.10 -31.54 -59.30
N SER A 675 14.60 -32.70 -58.83
CA SER A 675 15.36 -33.88 -58.30
C SER A 675 16.22 -33.71 -57.02
N SER A 676 16.51 -34.75 -56.23
CA SER A 676 16.15 -36.19 -56.30
C SER A 676 15.90 -36.84 -54.92
N ARG A 677 15.20 -37.98 -54.95
CA ARG A 677 14.92 -38.96 -53.85
C ARG A 677 15.75 -40.24 -54.12
N PRO A 678 15.76 -41.36 -53.34
CA PRO A 678 14.65 -41.99 -52.57
C PRO A 678 15.09 -42.44 -51.12
N SER A 679 14.39 -43.23 -50.30
CA SER A 679 13.33 -44.24 -50.51
C SER A 679 12.34 -44.36 -49.32
N SER A 680 11.22 -45.05 -49.55
CA SER A 680 10.29 -45.59 -48.54
C SER A 680 9.95 -47.05 -48.91
N PRO A 681 9.41 -47.88 -48.01
CA PRO A 681 7.96 -48.18 -48.09
C PRO A 681 7.28 -48.47 -46.70
N VAL A 682 6.07 -47.94 -46.41
CA VAL A 682 4.70 -48.55 -46.56
C VAL A 682 4.17 -49.26 -45.29
N THR A 683 2.89 -49.03 -45.00
CA THR A 683 2.04 -49.59 -43.90
C THR A 683 1.21 -50.79 -44.42
N PRO A 684 0.52 -51.64 -43.61
CA PRO A 684 -0.81 -51.26 -43.05
C PRO A 684 -1.41 -52.05 -41.83
N SER A 685 -2.56 -51.55 -41.36
CA SER A 685 -3.76 -52.29 -40.89
C SER A 685 -3.85 -52.96 -39.50
N GLU A 686 -5.11 -53.03 -39.03
CA GLU A 686 -5.60 -53.54 -37.74
C GLU A 686 -5.72 -55.08 -37.68
N ARG A 687 -5.81 -55.66 -36.47
CA ARG A 687 -6.68 -56.84 -36.22
C ARG A 687 -7.00 -57.11 -34.75
N TRP A 688 -8.22 -57.58 -34.51
CA TRP A 688 -8.65 -58.27 -33.28
C TRP A 688 -8.08 -59.69 -33.18
N PRO A 689 -8.12 -60.28 -31.97
CA PRO A 689 -8.73 -61.61 -31.83
C PRO A 689 -9.83 -61.65 -30.74
N ARG A 690 -10.63 -62.73 -30.72
CA ARG A 690 -11.72 -62.96 -29.75
C ARG A 690 -11.89 -64.45 -29.45
N ARG A 691 -12.27 -64.79 -28.18
CA ARG A 691 -12.75 -66.12 -27.71
C ARG A 691 -11.70 -67.24 -27.65
N THR A 692 -11.79 -68.30 -26.83
CA THR A 692 -12.81 -68.84 -25.86
C THR A 692 -12.08 -69.84 -24.92
N SER A 693 -12.52 -70.26 -23.72
CA SER A 693 -13.47 -69.82 -22.67
C SER A 693 -13.71 -70.98 -21.67
N ARG A 694 -14.06 -70.75 -20.39
CA ARG A 694 -14.91 -71.69 -19.59
C ARG A 694 -15.39 -71.11 -18.22
N ALA A 695 -16.66 -71.35 -17.89
CA ALA A 695 -17.33 -71.30 -16.56
C ALA A 695 -17.35 -69.94 -15.76
N CYS A 696 -18.34 -69.59 -14.93
CA CYS A 696 -19.65 -70.20 -14.61
C CYS A 696 -20.72 -69.14 -14.20
N SER A 697 -21.98 -69.60 -14.01
CA SER A 697 -23.16 -69.06 -13.24
C SER A 697 -23.06 -67.69 -12.48
N THR A 698 -24.10 -66.82 -12.39
CA THR A 698 -25.57 -66.97 -12.58
C THR A 698 -26.34 -65.62 -12.83
N CYS A 699 -27.67 -65.66 -13.06
CA CYS A 699 -28.60 -64.56 -13.40
C CYS A 699 -28.76 -63.45 -12.33
N ARG A 700 -29.09 -62.16 -12.59
CA ARG A 700 -30.07 -61.40 -13.45
C ARG A 700 -31.45 -61.10 -12.80
N PRO A 701 -32.12 -59.94 -13.09
CA PRO A 701 -32.71 -59.07 -12.04
C PRO A 701 -34.25 -58.71 -12.12
N PRO A 702 -34.73 -57.48 -12.43
CA PRO A 702 -35.70 -56.74 -11.59
C PRO A 702 -37.08 -56.48 -12.27
N PRO A 703 -37.98 -55.70 -11.65
CA PRO A 703 -38.09 -54.24 -11.96
C PRO A 703 -38.38 -53.40 -10.67
N SER A 704 -38.69 -52.09 -10.69
CA SER A 704 -39.02 -51.15 -11.78
C SER A 704 -38.45 -49.75 -11.54
#